data_AF-A0A3Q2W6H8-F1
#
_entry.id   AF-A0A3Q2W6H8-F1
#
_cell.length_a   1.000
_cell.length_b   1.000
_cell.length_c   1.000
_cell.angle_alpha   90.00
_cell.angle_beta   90.00
_cell.angle_gamma   90.00
#
_symmetry.space_group_name_H-M   'P 1'
#
loop_
_entity.id
_entity.type
_entity.pdbx_description
1 polymer ?
#
loop_
_entity_poly.entity_id
_entity_poly.type
_entity_poly.pdbx_seq_one_letter_code
_entity_poly.pdbx_strand_id
1 'polypeptide(L)'
;MIPEMLLAPLSTVLLKVKLLDMGDPRSLLSTALSPPNLSDIVRTVLQLKEMGALSVKSESRGQNEDGELTFLGRVLAHLPLDLYLGKMIVLGHVFGCLDECLIIAASHSLKSFFAIPSMQQIAGHRSKLAFTRGTPSDSIAFLNAFKAWHSAKKKGQLRHPKDELDWGKENFIQIKRIREVAELYEELKKRVSQFNMNVAEESQFSDYTSARKQAFILQVVIAGAYYPNYFLQVDIDEALASRELSGFNPRTTVMLRNLPPYSFLYYKQLQCLFRLCGQVKAISFDSSRAYVEFYRTSQDSGVLPEVSLALLLAHQSPAMELSVYPIEQIENCAGNRHITHMKYSRVNVDFQSQSVCPVGVVSSTIDPAKLPPNRLFVVNITKVVEVGHFWGFQADEASLEKQRQMTADINTCTLHPLTVSLYPNLLCLAPYSEFSEQNMYYRAKILHMRGNTVEVFFLDYGNNEIVSCSSLRELPSDLLSHPFQAQEFQVTGMRPSNQSIILGNQWSSRARNRFINLVKGQSLIMSLYSILYGVMRVDLLIHSETANTSVVDLLVEEGHAVKAEESFDSKQNHEVLMSLYKDMEEGTYVPNSVSNTWSNRKKEEKELIDSLLTHFSKQPQSYSRTKVRLHGPTSPHMMSFHSLRSNTLYKTVCIEKNSINSLALNENPHCSHQKMLVAGTVSVSSTGTRILLRDTSILPDIPGLPALVMMLFTPIMELRTDEERTCYTGALCGLGFNSQKQEAILLEHDIELSFDVKIDVDDITEINALRMAINHLVCEGPNGTLHLGTDRIRQLQEDCRDRLIRLFTKSPPREAIAPQLFEKLGKWNQVDPSLRMDIVEPRGGNARAVLYQLHPVTVLNN
;
A
#
# COMPACT_ATOMS: atom_id res chain seq x y z
N MET A 1 44.32 12.46 16.12
CA MET A 1 43.48 11.75 15.13
C MET A 1 43.10 10.43 15.77
N ILE A 2 41.80 10.14 15.94
CA ILE A 2 41.36 8.87 16.56
C ILE A 2 41.46 7.78 15.47
N PRO A 3 42.12 6.62 15.74
CA PRO A 3 42.21 5.53 14.78
C PRO A 3 40.83 5.02 14.32
N GLU A 4 40.70 4.70 13.02
CA GLU A 4 39.46 4.18 12.44
C GLU A 4 38.99 2.87 13.10
N MET A 5 39.92 2.03 13.56
CA MET A 5 39.63 0.79 14.29
C MET A 5 38.83 1.00 15.59
N LEU A 6 38.86 2.21 16.16
CA LEU A 6 38.07 2.58 17.33
C LEU A 6 36.71 3.20 16.99
N LEU A 7 36.46 3.51 15.71
CA LEU A 7 35.28 4.24 15.24
C LEU A 7 34.41 3.41 14.27
N ALA A 8 35.02 2.50 13.51
CA ALA A 8 34.35 1.72 12.49
C ALA A 8 33.73 0.43 13.06
N PRO A 9 32.61 -0.06 12.49
CA PRO A 9 32.05 -1.36 12.85
C PRO A 9 33.06 -2.49 12.65
N LEU A 10 33.20 -3.36 13.67
CA LEU A 10 34.20 -4.44 13.67
C LEU A 10 33.76 -5.68 12.87
N SER A 11 32.51 -5.73 12.40
CA SER A 11 31.87 -6.94 11.91
C SER A 11 32.62 -7.59 10.74
N THR A 12 33.03 -6.80 9.75
CA THR A 12 33.80 -7.29 8.59
C THR A 12 35.20 -7.77 8.98
N VAL A 13 35.83 -7.11 9.94
CA VAL A 13 37.16 -7.52 10.46
C VAL A 13 37.04 -8.86 11.17
N LEU A 14 36.04 -9.03 12.05
CA LEU A 14 35.79 -10.27 12.76
C LEU A 14 35.50 -11.44 11.81
N LEU A 15 34.71 -11.22 10.77
CA LEU A 15 34.45 -12.25 9.76
C LEU A 15 35.73 -12.66 9.01
N LYS A 16 36.64 -11.72 8.71
CA LYS A 16 37.93 -12.04 8.09
C LYS A 16 38.86 -12.81 9.03
N VAL A 17 38.91 -12.44 10.31
CA VAL A 17 39.66 -13.16 11.34
C VAL A 17 39.21 -14.61 11.42
N LYS A 18 37.89 -14.84 11.41
CA LYS A 18 37.29 -16.19 11.39
C LYS A 18 37.56 -16.94 10.09
N LEU A 19 37.43 -16.26 8.94
CA LEU A 19 37.68 -16.86 7.63
C LEU A 19 39.12 -17.35 7.48
N LEU A 20 40.08 -16.63 8.05
CA LEU A 20 41.52 -16.93 8.01
C LEU A 20 42.00 -17.84 9.15
N ASP A 21 41.09 -18.30 10.02
CA ASP A 21 41.37 -19.14 11.18
C ASP A 21 42.47 -18.58 12.11
N MET A 22 42.43 -17.27 12.36
CA MET A 22 43.44 -16.58 13.18
C MET A 22 43.20 -16.70 14.71
N GLY A 23 42.38 -17.67 15.14
CA GLY A 23 42.03 -17.91 16.54
C GLY A 23 40.89 -17.02 17.08
N ASP A 24 40.81 -16.92 18.41
CA ASP A 24 39.79 -16.12 19.11
C ASP A 24 39.95 -14.62 18.78
N PRO A 25 38.90 -13.96 18.24
CA PRO A 25 39.01 -12.56 17.86
C PRO A 25 39.28 -11.60 19.01
N ARG A 26 38.87 -11.92 20.25
CA ARG A 26 39.15 -11.07 21.42
C ARG A 26 40.64 -11.06 21.72
N SER A 27 41.22 -12.25 21.82
CA SER A 27 42.65 -12.45 22.03
C SER A 27 43.47 -11.78 20.93
N LEU A 28 43.09 -11.97 19.66
CA LEU A 28 43.83 -11.38 18.53
C LEU A 28 43.74 -9.85 18.50
N LEU A 29 42.53 -9.27 18.56
CA LEU A 29 42.36 -7.81 18.45
C LEU A 29 42.92 -7.05 19.66
N SER A 30 43.05 -7.72 20.81
CA SER A 30 43.76 -7.15 21.96
C SER A 30 45.25 -6.84 21.69
N THR A 31 45.85 -7.52 20.70
CA THR A 31 47.25 -7.32 20.30
C THR A 31 47.45 -6.24 19.23
N ALA A 32 46.38 -5.62 18.75
CA ALA A 32 46.45 -4.58 17.73
C ALA A 32 47.09 -3.29 18.28
N LEU A 33 47.65 -2.45 17.40
CA LEU A 33 48.34 -1.20 17.78
C LEU A 33 47.47 -0.25 18.62
N SER A 34 46.16 -0.24 18.39
CA SER A 34 45.17 0.54 19.15
C SER A 34 43.92 -0.30 19.34
N PRO A 35 43.89 -1.20 20.34
CA PRO A 35 42.88 -2.25 20.44
C PRO A 35 41.47 -1.65 20.65
N PRO A 36 40.44 -2.20 19.99
CA PRO A 36 39.05 -1.78 20.22
C PRO A 36 38.57 -2.19 21.62
N ASN A 37 37.47 -1.57 22.09
CA ASN A 37 36.91 -1.93 23.38
C ASN A 37 36.41 -3.39 23.35
N LEU A 38 36.68 -4.14 24.41
CA LEU A 38 36.25 -5.53 24.52
C LEU A 38 34.71 -5.67 24.42
N SER A 39 33.98 -4.71 24.99
CA SER A 39 32.51 -4.67 24.90
C SER A 39 32.02 -4.55 23.45
N ASP A 40 32.75 -3.83 22.60
CA ASP A 40 32.38 -3.64 21.20
C ASP A 40 32.67 -4.91 20.39
N ILE A 41 33.75 -5.63 20.70
CA ILE A 41 34.02 -6.96 20.13
C ILE A 41 32.89 -7.92 20.50
N VAL A 42 32.54 -8.01 21.80
CA VAL A 42 31.48 -8.89 22.31
C VAL A 42 30.15 -8.57 21.63
N ARG A 43 29.75 -7.29 21.60
CA ARG A 43 28.51 -6.85 20.94
C ARG A 43 28.51 -7.21 19.46
N THR A 44 29.64 -7.02 18.77
CA THR A 44 29.75 -7.35 17.34
C THR A 44 29.62 -8.86 17.11
N VAL A 45 30.20 -9.71 17.96
CA VAL A 45 30.02 -11.17 17.89
C VAL A 45 28.55 -11.55 18.06
N LEU A 46 27.85 -10.93 19.02
CA LEU A 46 26.41 -11.17 19.22
C LEU A 46 25.59 -10.73 18.00
N GLN A 47 25.88 -9.57 17.42
CA GLN A 47 25.22 -9.10 16.18
C GLN A 47 25.47 -10.05 15.00
N LEU A 48 26.69 -10.60 14.87
CA LEU A 48 27.00 -11.59 13.84
C LEU A 48 26.27 -12.93 14.08
N LYS A 49 26.06 -13.34 15.33
CA LYS A 49 25.21 -14.48 15.70
C LYS A 49 23.74 -14.22 15.34
N GLU A 50 23.22 -13.03 15.65
CA GLU A 50 21.83 -12.66 15.33
C GLU A 50 21.60 -12.59 13.81
N MET A 51 22.57 -12.07 13.06
CA MET A 51 22.54 -12.07 11.59
C MET A 51 22.49 -13.49 11.02
N GLY A 52 23.04 -14.47 11.74
CA GLY A 52 23.26 -15.84 11.27
C GLY A 52 24.61 -16.03 10.55
N ALA A 53 25.51 -15.05 10.63
CA ALA A 53 26.86 -15.13 10.08
C ALA A 53 27.80 -16.00 10.93
N LEU A 54 27.50 -16.10 12.23
CA LEU A 54 28.12 -17.03 13.17
C LEU A 54 27.05 -17.94 13.79
N SER A 55 27.43 -19.18 14.12
CA SER A 55 26.52 -20.12 14.78
C SER A 55 26.14 -19.67 16.20
N VAL A 56 24.89 -19.90 16.59
CA VAL A 56 24.40 -19.55 17.93
C VAL A 56 24.83 -20.57 18.99
N LYS A 57 24.92 -21.86 18.64
CA LYS A 57 25.43 -22.94 19.50
C LYS A 57 26.81 -23.39 18.97
N SER A 58 27.81 -23.49 19.85
CA SER A 58 29.10 -24.15 19.55
C SER A 58 29.10 -25.54 20.17
N GLU A 59 29.49 -26.57 19.41
CA GLU A 59 29.65 -27.94 19.93
C GLU A 59 30.88 -28.08 20.85
N SER A 60 31.76 -27.06 20.89
CA SER A 60 32.95 -27.07 21.73
C SER A 60 32.60 -26.79 23.20
N ARG A 61 32.72 -27.84 24.02
CA ARG A 61 32.55 -27.79 25.49
C ARG A 61 33.49 -26.75 26.11
N GLY A 62 33.01 -25.52 26.32
CA GLY A 62 33.67 -24.56 27.22
C GLY A 62 33.71 -23.09 26.79
N GLN A 63 33.37 -22.72 25.55
CA GLN A 63 33.37 -21.31 25.11
C GLN A 63 32.03 -20.89 24.51
N ASN A 64 31.01 -20.75 25.36
CA ASN A 64 29.65 -20.34 24.96
C ASN A 64 29.57 -18.94 24.32
N GLU A 65 30.63 -18.14 24.39
CA GLU A 65 30.60 -16.76 23.90
C GLU A 65 31.07 -16.59 22.45
N ASP A 66 31.79 -17.55 21.89
CA ASP A 66 32.28 -17.53 20.50
C ASP A 66 31.34 -18.31 19.56
N GLY A 67 31.41 -18.08 18.24
CA GLY A 67 30.58 -18.74 17.23
C GLY A 67 31.37 -19.25 16.04
N GLU A 68 30.92 -20.35 15.43
CA GLU A 68 31.53 -20.92 14.22
C GLU A 68 31.06 -20.16 12.98
N LEU A 69 31.93 -20.03 11.98
CA LEU A 69 31.59 -19.36 10.73
C LEU A 69 30.57 -20.19 9.94
N THR A 70 29.41 -19.59 9.60
CA THR A 70 28.39 -20.24 8.77
C THR A 70 28.68 -20.02 7.27
N PHE A 71 27.97 -20.73 6.38
CA PHE A 71 28.01 -20.46 4.94
C PHE A 71 27.68 -18.99 4.64
N LEU A 72 26.65 -18.43 5.28
CA LEU A 72 26.32 -17.01 5.17
C LEU A 72 27.52 -16.15 5.58
N GLY A 73 28.11 -16.38 6.74
CA GLY A 73 29.29 -15.63 7.21
C GLY A 73 30.45 -15.67 6.23
N ARG A 74 30.70 -16.82 5.61
CA ARG A 74 31.73 -16.99 4.56
C ARG A 74 31.43 -16.16 3.32
N VAL A 75 30.20 -16.16 2.83
CA VAL A 75 29.79 -15.31 1.71
C VAL A 75 29.98 -13.83 2.06
N LEU A 76 29.46 -13.40 3.21
CA LEU A 76 29.56 -12.01 3.69
C LEU A 76 31.00 -11.53 3.77
N ALA A 77 31.95 -12.38 4.20
CA ALA A 77 33.36 -12.04 4.28
C ALA A 77 34.02 -11.72 2.91
N HIS A 78 33.44 -12.20 1.80
CA HIS A 78 33.94 -12.00 0.44
C HIS A 78 33.25 -10.86 -0.34
N LEU A 79 32.12 -10.35 0.17
CA LEU A 79 31.35 -9.30 -0.49
C LEU A 79 31.76 -7.90 0.03
N PRO A 80 31.93 -6.90 -0.85
CA PRO A 80 32.26 -5.53 -0.47
C PRO A 80 30.98 -4.75 -0.09
N LEU A 81 30.13 -5.32 0.76
CA LEU A 81 28.81 -4.80 1.09
C LEU A 81 28.58 -4.71 2.59
N ASP A 82 27.59 -3.93 2.98
CA ASP A 82 26.98 -4.06 4.30
C ASP A 82 26.41 -5.48 4.49
N LEU A 83 26.50 -6.00 5.72
CA LEU A 83 26.16 -7.38 6.03
C LEU A 83 24.69 -7.72 5.73
N TYR A 84 23.77 -6.78 5.94
CA TYR A 84 22.35 -7.00 5.64
C TYR A 84 22.11 -7.16 4.13
N LEU A 85 22.81 -6.38 3.30
CA LEU A 85 22.74 -6.49 1.84
C LEU A 85 23.34 -7.81 1.35
N GLY A 86 24.44 -8.26 1.95
CA GLY A 86 25.01 -9.58 1.64
C GLY A 86 24.07 -10.73 2.04
N LYS A 87 23.37 -10.62 3.18
CA LYS A 87 22.34 -11.60 3.60
C LYS A 87 21.16 -11.61 2.62
N MET A 88 20.75 -10.44 2.13
CA MET A 88 19.72 -10.33 1.10
C MET A 88 20.08 -11.09 -0.18
N ILE A 89 21.34 -11.02 -0.63
CA ILE A 89 21.83 -11.77 -1.79
C ILE A 89 21.71 -13.29 -1.56
N VAL A 90 22.13 -13.77 -0.38
CA VAL A 90 22.06 -15.20 -0.04
C VAL A 90 20.61 -15.68 0.04
N LEU A 91 19.72 -14.94 0.70
CA LEU A 91 18.29 -15.25 0.71
C LEU A 91 17.69 -15.15 -0.71
N GLY A 92 18.14 -14.21 -1.53
CA GLY A 92 17.78 -14.11 -2.94
C GLY A 92 18.14 -15.36 -3.72
N HIS A 93 19.30 -15.96 -3.48
CA HIS A 93 19.65 -17.26 -4.02
C HIS A 93 18.71 -18.37 -3.51
N VAL A 94 18.42 -18.42 -2.21
CA VAL A 94 17.56 -19.46 -1.62
C VAL A 94 16.15 -19.45 -2.22
N PHE A 95 15.59 -18.26 -2.44
CA PHE A 95 14.22 -18.10 -2.94
C PHE A 95 14.13 -17.86 -4.46
N GLY A 96 15.23 -18.00 -5.21
CA GLY A 96 15.22 -17.84 -6.67
C GLY A 96 14.93 -16.42 -7.16
N CYS A 97 15.34 -15.40 -6.40
CA CYS A 97 15.27 -13.97 -6.75
C CYS A 97 16.66 -13.29 -6.67
N LEU A 98 17.73 -14.04 -7.00
CA LEU A 98 19.11 -13.57 -6.88
C LEU A 98 19.41 -12.33 -7.72
N ASP A 99 18.90 -12.27 -8.95
CA ASP A 99 19.09 -11.11 -9.84
C ASP A 99 18.53 -9.83 -9.22
N GLU A 100 17.29 -9.89 -8.73
CA GLU A 100 16.64 -8.78 -8.05
C GLU A 100 17.42 -8.33 -6.82
N CYS A 101 17.85 -9.27 -5.98
CA CYS A 101 18.59 -8.97 -4.76
C CYS A 101 19.98 -8.37 -5.04
N LEU A 102 20.67 -8.80 -6.11
CA LEU A 102 21.94 -8.20 -6.53
C LEU A 102 21.77 -6.75 -6.96
N ILE A 103 20.71 -6.45 -7.74
CA ILE A 103 20.40 -5.08 -8.17
C ILE A 103 20.08 -4.19 -6.96
N ILE A 104 19.26 -4.69 -6.03
CA ILE A 104 18.89 -3.97 -4.80
C ILE A 104 20.16 -3.73 -3.96
N ALA A 105 20.97 -4.75 -3.72
CA ALA A 105 22.21 -4.63 -2.96
C ALA A 105 23.19 -3.61 -3.57
N ALA A 106 23.40 -3.66 -4.89
CA ALA A 106 24.24 -2.67 -5.58
C ALA A 106 23.68 -1.24 -5.47
N SER A 107 22.35 -1.10 -5.57
CA SER A 107 21.67 0.20 -5.50
C SER A 107 21.77 0.84 -4.10
N HIS A 108 21.56 0.06 -3.05
CA HIS A 108 21.60 0.54 -1.66
C HIS A 108 23.03 0.69 -1.11
N SER A 109 24.02 0.00 -1.69
CA SER A 109 25.43 0.17 -1.31
C SER A 109 26.04 1.50 -1.78
N LEU A 110 25.43 2.15 -2.76
CA LEU A 110 25.89 3.41 -3.34
C LEU A 110 24.92 4.55 -3.03
N LYS A 111 25.33 5.78 -3.35
CA LYS A 111 24.40 6.92 -3.25
C LYS A 111 23.25 6.74 -4.24
N SER A 112 22.04 7.06 -3.80
CA SER A 112 20.82 7.00 -4.62
C SER A 112 21.03 7.61 -6.01
N PHE A 113 20.65 6.86 -7.05
CA PHE A 113 20.60 7.36 -8.41
C PHE A 113 19.34 8.20 -8.70
N PHE A 114 18.34 8.22 -7.82
CA PHE A 114 17.24 9.17 -7.93
C PHE A 114 17.75 10.58 -7.58
N ALA A 115 17.78 11.46 -8.57
CA ALA A 115 18.02 12.89 -8.40
C ALA A 115 16.70 13.63 -8.38
N ILE A 116 16.22 13.95 -7.18
CA ILE A 116 15.02 14.78 -7.02
C ILE A 116 15.48 16.18 -6.60
N PRO A 117 15.56 17.16 -7.52
CA PRO A 117 15.91 18.54 -7.17
C PRO A 117 14.90 19.14 -6.20
N SER A 118 15.33 20.05 -5.32
CA SER A 118 14.46 20.70 -4.33
C SER A 118 13.26 21.43 -4.96
N MET A 119 13.43 21.98 -6.16
CA MET A 119 12.35 22.67 -6.90
C MET A 119 11.39 21.71 -7.65
N GLN A 120 11.74 20.43 -7.77
CA GLN A 120 10.98 19.44 -8.56
C GLN A 120 10.62 18.21 -7.72
N GLN A 121 10.44 18.38 -6.40
CA GLN A 121 10.15 17.30 -5.45
C GLN A 121 8.92 16.48 -5.86
N ILE A 122 7.84 17.14 -6.27
CA ILE A 122 6.59 16.48 -6.67
C ILE A 122 6.81 15.60 -7.91
N ALA A 123 7.47 16.14 -8.94
CA ALA A 123 7.71 15.43 -10.19
C ALA A 123 8.66 14.24 -10.00
N GLY A 124 9.74 14.42 -9.22
CA GLY A 124 10.65 13.32 -8.93
C GLY A 124 10.03 12.25 -8.03
N HIS A 125 9.20 12.62 -7.04
CA HIS A 125 8.47 11.64 -6.23
C HIS A 125 7.41 10.90 -7.05
N ARG A 126 6.74 11.58 -7.99
CA ARG A 126 5.83 10.93 -8.96
C ARG A 126 6.57 9.90 -9.82
N SER A 127 7.74 10.26 -10.33
CA SER A 127 8.59 9.33 -11.08
C SER A 127 8.97 8.10 -10.25
N LYS A 128 9.46 8.32 -9.02
CA LYS A 128 9.81 7.22 -8.10
C LYS A 128 8.62 6.33 -7.77
N LEU A 129 7.43 6.91 -7.52
CA LEU A 129 6.18 6.17 -7.31
C LEU A 129 5.80 5.33 -8.53
N ALA A 130 6.00 5.81 -9.76
CA ALA A 130 5.71 5.03 -10.96
C ALA A 130 6.55 3.75 -11.05
N PHE A 131 7.80 3.78 -10.55
CA PHE A 131 8.67 2.60 -10.51
C PHE A 131 8.27 1.57 -9.45
N THR A 132 7.34 1.85 -8.53
CA THR A 132 6.91 0.89 -7.51
C THR A 132 5.99 -0.19 -8.06
N ARG A 133 5.30 0.09 -9.19
CA ARG A 133 4.30 -0.80 -9.82
C ARG A 133 3.23 -1.30 -8.83
N GLY A 134 2.86 -0.44 -7.88
CA GLY A 134 1.82 -0.69 -6.87
C GLY A 134 2.32 -1.41 -5.61
N THR A 135 3.60 -1.75 -5.50
CA THR A 135 4.18 -2.33 -4.29
C THR A 135 4.87 -1.26 -3.44
N PRO A 136 4.45 -0.99 -2.19
CA PRO A 136 5.00 0.09 -1.36
C PRO A 136 6.41 -0.20 -0.79
N SER A 137 7.40 -0.34 -1.68
CA SER A 137 8.81 -0.61 -1.34
C SER A 137 9.78 0.29 -2.11
N ASP A 138 10.65 0.99 -1.37
CA ASP A 138 11.76 1.76 -1.94
C ASP A 138 12.69 0.85 -2.75
N SER A 139 13.07 -0.31 -2.20
CA SER A 139 13.96 -1.28 -2.85
C SER A 139 13.40 -1.78 -4.17
N ILE A 140 12.08 -2.02 -4.26
CA ILE A 140 11.42 -2.42 -5.50
C ILE A 140 11.39 -1.26 -6.52
N ALA A 141 11.28 -0.02 -6.07
CA ALA A 141 11.39 1.15 -6.96
C ALA A 141 12.79 1.25 -7.60
N PHE A 142 13.86 1.07 -6.80
CA PHE A 142 15.23 1.02 -7.31
C PHE A 142 15.42 -0.13 -8.32
N LEU A 143 14.94 -1.33 -7.97
CA LEU A 143 14.98 -2.51 -8.83
C LEU A 143 14.32 -2.25 -10.19
N ASN A 144 13.09 -1.76 -10.19
CA ASN A 144 12.31 -1.55 -11.42
C ASN A 144 12.90 -0.42 -12.28
N ALA A 145 13.42 0.64 -11.66
CA ALA A 145 14.13 1.70 -12.38
C ALA A 145 15.39 1.17 -13.07
N PHE A 146 16.19 0.37 -12.36
CA PHE A 146 17.38 -0.27 -12.93
C PHE A 146 17.02 -1.23 -14.07
N LYS A 147 16.03 -2.11 -13.88
CA LYS A 147 15.57 -3.04 -14.92
C LYS A 147 15.03 -2.31 -16.15
N ALA A 148 14.32 -1.20 -15.97
CA ALA A 148 13.82 -0.37 -17.07
C ALA A 148 14.97 0.23 -17.89
N TRP A 149 15.95 0.86 -17.23
CA TRP A 149 17.15 1.40 -17.87
C TRP A 149 17.97 0.32 -18.58
N HIS A 150 18.23 -0.79 -17.89
CA HIS A 150 19.07 -1.87 -18.40
C HIS A 150 18.43 -2.55 -19.61
N SER A 151 17.12 -2.84 -19.55
CA SER A 151 16.36 -3.38 -20.68
C SER A 151 16.35 -2.41 -21.88
N ALA A 152 16.17 -1.10 -21.65
CA ALA A 152 16.18 -0.10 -22.73
C ALA A 152 17.56 -0.02 -23.40
N LYS A 153 18.66 -0.16 -22.64
CA LYS A 153 20.01 -0.30 -23.18
C LYS A 153 20.18 -1.58 -24.01
N LYS A 154 19.74 -2.73 -23.49
CA LYS A 154 19.83 -4.04 -24.18
C LYS A 154 19.06 -4.04 -25.51
N LYS A 155 17.89 -3.40 -25.55
CA LYS A 155 17.07 -3.21 -26.76
C LYS A 155 17.63 -2.19 -27.75
N GLY A 156 18.70 -1.49 -27.39
CA GLY A 156 19.33 -0.48 -28.24
C GLY A 156 18.63 0.87 -28.27
N GLN A 157 17.65 1.11 -27.39
CA GLN A 157 16.89 2.37 -27.32
C GLN A 157 17.72 3.51 -26.71
N LEU A 158 18.69 3.19 -25.85
CA LEU A 158 19.59 4.15 -25.18
C LEU A 158 21.03 4.03 -25.69
N ARG A 159 21.20 3.85 -27.01
CA ARG A 159 22.54 3.73 -27.64
C ARG A 159 23.26 5.07 -27.69
N HIS A 160 22.55 6.14 -28.07
CA HIS A 160 23.17 7.46 -28.10
C HIS A 160 23.21 8.05 -26.69
N PRO A 161 24.34 8.67 -26.29
CA PRO A 161 24.46 9.30 -24.97
C PRO A 161 23.38 10.35 -24.69
N LYS A 162 22.87 11.01 -25.73
CA LYS A 162 21.78 11.98 -25.62
C LYS A 162 20.47 11.32 -25.18
N ASP A 163 20.09 10.21 -25.83
CA ASP A 163 18.86 9.47 -25.50
C ASP A 163 18.91 8.93 -24.06
N GLU A 164 20.07 8.44 -23.63
CA GLU A 164 20.27 7.99 -22.25
C GLU A 164 20.17 9.16 -21.25
N LEU A 165 20.74 10.32 -21.57
CA LEU A 165 20.63 11.53 -20.73
C LEU A 165 19.20 12.04 -20.66
N ASP A 166 18.48 12.03 -21.78
CA ASP A 166 17.08 12.50 -21.84
C ASP A 166 16.16 11.53 -21.07
N TRP A 167 16.38 10.21 -21.21
CA TRP A 167 15.72 9.20 -20.36
C TRP A 167 15.99 9.45 -18.86
N GLY A 168 17.24 9.78 -18.50
CA GLY A 168 17.60 10.13 -17.12
C GLY A 168 16.87 11.37 -16.62
N LYS A 169 16.75 12.42 -17.44
CA LYS A 169 16.00 13.64 -17.08
C LYS A 169 14.52 13.37 -16.90
N GLU A 170 13.90 12.63 -17.82
CA GLU A 170 12.47 12.29 -17.79
C GLU A 170 12.11 11.48 -16.53
N ASN A 171 13.01 10.60 -16.10
CA ASN A 171 12.78 9.71 -14.97
C ASN A 171 13.41 10.19 -13.65
N PHE A 172 14.03 11.37 -13.61
CA PHE A 172 14.73 11.90 -12.43
C PHE A 172 15.86 10.98 -11.93
N ILE A 173 16.62 10.40 -12.87
CA ILE A 173 17.71 9.45 -12.60
C ILE A 173 19.05 10.01 -13.08
N GLN A 174 20.06 9.97 -12.20
CA GLN A 174 21.44 10.32 -12.55
C GLN A 174 22.10 9.18 -13.32
N ILE A 175 22.32 9.39 -14.62
CA ILE A 175 22.93 8.38 -15.51
C ILE A 175 24.32 7.92 -15.04
N LYS A 176 25.12 8.82 -14.46
CA LYS A 176 26.42 8.43 -13.89
C LYS A 176 26.25 7.40 -12.76
N ARG A 177 25.27 7.62 -11.87
CA ARG A 177 25.05 6.77 -10.69
C ARG A 177 24.46 5.41 -11.05
N ILE A 178 23.49 5.37 -11.96
CA ILE A 178 22.92 4.08 -12.38
C ILE A 178 23.95 3.22 -13.12
N ARG A 179 24.92 3.84 -13.82
CA ARG A 179 26.08 3.13 -14.39
C ARG A 179 27.04 2.60 -13.31
N GLU A 180 27.35 3.39 -12.27
CA GLU A 180 28.13 2.92 -11.12
C GLU A 180 27.43 1.71 -10.44
N VAL A 181 26.10 1.73 -10.31
CA VAL A 181 25.32 0.59 -9.83
C VAL A 181 25.42 -0.62 -10.76
N ALA A 182 25.41 -0.42 -12.07
CA ALA A 182 25.56 -1.52 -13.05
C ALA A 182 26.94 -2.18 -12.98
N GLU A 183 28.00 -1.38 -12.80
CA GLU A 183 29.36 -1.87 -12.60
C GLU A 183 29.47 -2.71 -11.32
N LEU A 184 28.92 -2.21 -10.20
CA LEU A 184 28.89 -2.95 -8.95
C LEU A 184 28.03 -4.23 -9.05
N TYR A 185 26.90 -4.18 -9.75
CA TYR A 185 26.06 -5.36 -10.00
C TYR A 185 26.85 -6.49 -10.70
N GLU A 186 27.59 -6.18 -11.77
CA GLU A 186 28.41 -7.18 -12.47
C GLU A 186 29.57 -7.71 -11.60
N GLU A 187 30.18 -6.84 -10.80
CA GLU A 187 31.20 -7.26 -9.83
C GLU A 187 30.63 -8.23 -8.79
N LEU A 188 29.48 -7.89 -8.19
CA LEU A 188 28.81 -8.73 -7.20
C LEU A 188 28.40 -10.06 -7.81
N LYS A 189 27.80 -10.05 -9.00
CA LYS A 189 27.43 -11.25 -9.76
C LYS A 189 28.63 -12.18 -9.97
N LYS A 190 29.80 -11.63 -10.32
CA LYS A 190 31.04 -12.40 -10.45
C LYS A 190 31.54 -12.94 -9.12
N ARG A 191 31.43 -12.19 -8.02
CA ARG A 191 31.85 -12.64 -6.69
C ARG A 191 30.94 -13.74 -6.13
N VAL A 192 29.65 -13.71 -6.39
CA VAL A 192 28.72 -14.72 -5.87
C VAL A 192 28.77 -16.04 -6.64
N SER A 193 29.19 -16.02 -7.91
CA SER A 193 29.31 -17.23 -8.72
C SER A 193 30.36 -18.22 -8.18
N GLN A 194 31.37 -17.74 -7.46
CA GLN A 194 32.35 -18.60 -6.77
C GLN A 194 31.70 -19.48 -5.68
N PHE A 195 30.49 -19.13 -5.25
CA PHE A 195 29.68 -19.89 -4.30
C PHE A 195 28.59 -20.73 -4.97
N ASN A 196 28.70 -20.95 -6.28
CA ASN A 196 27.67 -21.60 -7.12
C ASN A 196 26.31 -20.88 -7.11
N MET A 197 26.31 -19.59 -6.75
CA MET A 197 25.14 -18.73 -6.83
C MET A 197 25.14 -18.01 -8.17
N ASN A 198 24.39 -18.55 -9.13
CA ASN A 198 24.36 -18.03 -10.50
C ASN A 198 23.01 -17.39 -10.82
N VAL A 199 23.04 -16.26 -11.52
CA VAL A 199 21.84 -15.62 -12.08
C VAL A 199 21.38 -16.45 -13.28
N ALA A 200 20.13 -16.92 -13.24
CA ALA A 200 19.55 -17.62 -14.37
C ALA A 200 19.44 -16.69 -15.60
N GLU A 201 19.73 -17.21 -16.79
CA GLU A 201 19.40 -16.50 -18.03
C GLU A 201 17.89 -16.28 -18.09
N GLU A 202 17.47 -15.06 -18.44
CA GLU A 202 16.09 -14.57 -18.40
C GLU A 202 15.06 -15.65 -18.80
N SER A 203 14.48 -16.34 -17.81
CA SER A 203 13.23 -17.05 -18.02
C SER A 203 12.17 -15.97 -18.21
N GLN A 204 11.66 -15.83 -19.42
CA GLN A 204 10.51 -14.98 -19.70
C GLN A 204 9.39 -15.42 -18.76
N PHE A 205 9.14 -14.67 -17.68
CA PHE A 205 7.96 -14.85 -16.84
C PHE A 205 6.75 -14.62 -17.74
N SER A 206 6.20 -15.71 -18.29
CA SER A 206 5.16 -15.62 -19.32
C SER A 206 3.80 -15.22 -18.75
N ASP A 207 3.63 -15.20 -17.43
CA ASP A 207 2.34 -14.98 -16.78
C ASP A 207 2.39 -13.90 -15.67
N TYR A 208 1.38 -13.04 -15.63
CA TYR A 208 1.16 -11.97 -14.64
C TYR A 208 1.18 -12.49 -13.21
N THR A 209 0.59 -13.66 -12.97
CA THR A 209 0.52 -14.31 -11.66
C THR A 209 1.91 -14.66 -11.12
N SER A 210 2.83 -15.08 -11.99
CA SER A 210 4.20 -15.41 -11.59
C SER A 210 4.99 -14.17 -11.13
N ALA A 211 4.77 -13.02 -11.78
CA ALA A 211 5.41 -11.76 -11.41
C ALA A 211 4.94 -11.25 -10.03
N ARG A 212 3.65 -11.42 -9.71
CA ARG A 212 3.10 -11.07 -8.39
C ARG A 212 3.57 -12.02 -7.28
N LYS A 213 3.60 -13.34 -7.54
CA LYS A 213 4.23 -14.34 -6.64
C LYS A 213 5.67 -13.93 -6.33
N GLN A 214 6.45 -13.58 -7.36
CA GLN A 214 7.85 -13.14 -7.21
C GLN A 214 7.98 -11.86 -6.37
N ALA A 215 7.10 -10.87 -6.58
CA ALA A 215 7.12 -9.63 -5.81
C ALA A 215 6.88 -9.86 -4.32
N PHE A 216 5.92 -10.72 -3.95
CA PHE A 216 5.68 -11.10 -2.57
C PHE A 216 6.89 -11.80 -1.94
N ILE A 217 7.46 -12.78 -2.65
CA ILE A 217 8.65 -13.51 -2.19
C ILE A 217 9.81 -12.53 -1.96
N LEU A 218 10.01 -11.57 -2.86
CA LEU A 218 11.03 -10.54 -2.72
C LEU A 218 10.79 -9.64 -1.50
N GLN A 219 9.54 -9.27 -1.19
CA GLN A 219 9.20 -8.53 0.02
C GLN A 219 9.56 -9.31 1.29
N VAL A 220 9.27 -10.63 1.32
CA VAL A 220 9.66 -11.50 2.43
C VAL A 220 11.18 -11.64 2.54
N VAL A 221 11.90 -11.72 1.43
CA VAL A 221 13.38 -11.74 1.41
C VAL A 221 13.96 -10.45 1.96
N ILE A 222 13.41 -9.29 1.58
CA ILE A 222 13.78 -7.99 2.13
C ILE A 222 13.54 -7.98 3.64
N ALA A 223 12.40 -8.48 4.10
CA ALA A 223 12.10 -8.61 5.53
C ALA A 223 13.12 -9.51 6.25
N GLY A 224 13.40 -10.70 5.73
CA GLY A 224 14.35 -11.63 6.35
C GLY A 224 15.80 -11.14 6.34
N ALA A 225 16.18 -10.38 5.31
CA ALA A 225 17.48 -9.74 5.25
C ALA A 225 17.64 -8.73 6.39
N TYR A 226 16.64 -7.86 6.61
CA TYR A 226 16.71 -6.77 7.58
C TYR A 226 16.19 -7.11 8.97
N TYR A 227 15.97 -8.37 9.32
CA TYR A 227 15.71 -8.75 10.72
C TYR A 227 16.82 -8.17 11.64
N PRO A 228 16.52 -7.47 12.75
CA PRO A 228 15.19 -7.26 13.38
C PRO A 228 14.59 -5.84 13.17
N ASN A 229 14.92 -5.13 12.09
CA ASN A 229 14.50 -3.74 11.81
C ASN A 229 13.02 -3.63 11.39
N TYR A 230 12.12 -4.02 12.28
CA TYR A 230 10.70 -4.15 12.05
C TYR A 230 9.88 -3.16 12.88
N PHE A 231 8.81 -2.67 12.28
CA PHE A 231 7.92 -1.66 12.86
C PHE A 231 6.48 -2.02 12.56
N LEU A 232 5.58 -1.85 13.53
CA LEU A 232 4.16 -2.10 13.35
C LEU A 232 3.40 -0.80 13.18
N GLN A 233 2.35 -0.85 12.36
CA GLN A 233 1.43 0.27 12.19
C GLN A 233 0.71 0.57 13.51
N VAL A 234 0.48 1.85 13.79
CA VAL A 234 -0.41 2.30 14.87
C VAL A 234 -1.86 2.34 14.35
N ASP A 235 -2.79 1.84 15.17
CA ASP A 235 -4.21 1.82 14.83
C ASP A 235 -4.77 3.23 14.61
N ILE A 236 -5.70 3.33 13.67
CA ILE A 236 -6.38 4.58 13.32
C ILE A 236 -7.79 4.53 13.92
N ASP A 237 -8.12 5.53 14.73
CA ASP A 237 -9.50 5.74 15.19
C ASP A 237 -10.35 6.19 13.99
N GLU A 238 -11.13 5.25 13.43
CA GLU A 238 -11.97 5.48 12.27
C GLU A 238 -13.03 6.57 12.51
N ALA A 239 -13.61 6.63 13.71
CA ALA A 239 -14.64 7.60 14.04
C ALA A 239 -14.06 9.02 14.08
N LEU A 240 -12.87 9.18 14.68
CA LEU A 240 -12.15 10.44 14.68
C LEU A 240 -11.73 10.84 13.25
N ALA A 241 -11.18 9.89 12.48
CA ALA A 241 -10.73 10.13 11.11
C ALA A 241 -11.87 10.57 10.18
N SER A 242 -13.01 9.89 10.25
CA SER A 242 -14.24 10.22 9.53
C SER A 242 -14.72 11.64 9.83
N ARG A 243 -14.74 12.01 11.12
CA ARG A 243 -15.14 13.33 11.59
C ARG A 243 -14.19 14.44 11.12
N GLU A 244 -12.88 14.18 11.09
CA GLU A 244 -11.91 15.15 10.59
C GLU A 244 -12.05 15.40 9.07
N LEU A 245 -12.23 14.33 8.30
CA LEU A 245 -12.45 14.38 6.85
C LEU A 245 -13.88 14.74 6.45
N SER A 246 -14.81 14.97 7.39
CA SER A 246 -16.20 15.29 7.11
C SER A 246 -16.88 14.32 6.13
N GLY A 247 -16.54 13.02 6.21
CA GLY A 247 -17.09 11.98 5.33
C GLY A 247 -16.62 12.06 3.87
N PHE A 248 -15.55 12.77 3.55
CA PHE A 248 -14.91 12.71 2.22
C PHE A 248 -14.00 11.48 2.09
N ASN A 249 -13.89 10.94 0.87
CA ASN A 249 -13.09 9.76 0.60
C ASN A 249 -11.58 10.02 0.83
N PRO A 250 -10.92 9.32 1.78
CA PRO A 250 -9.50 9.51 2.06
C PRO A 250 -8.58 9.07 0.91
N ARG A 251 -9.06 8.23 0.00
CA ARG A 251 -8.31 7.75 -1.17
C ARG A 251 -8.20 8.78 -2.28
N THR A 252 -9.03 9.82 -2.26
CA THR A 252 -9.09 10.85 -3.32
C THR A 252 -8.98 12.28 -2.79
N THR A 253 -9.03 12.48 -1.47
CA THR A 253 -9.17 13.82 -0.86
C THR A 253 -8.09 14.12 0.17
N VAL A 254 -7.61 15.36 0.17
CA VAL A 254 -6.75 15.92 1.24
C VAL A 254 -7.43 17.12 1.91
N MET A 255 -7.10 17.35 3.17
CA MET A 255 -7.64 18.46 3.96
C MET A 255 -6.61 19.57 4.19
N LEU A 256 -7.04 20.82 4.04
CA LEU A 256 -6.36 22.04 4.46
C LEU A 256 -7.09 22.68 5.65
N ARG A 257 -6.32 23.31 6.54
CA ARG A 257 -6.79 24.05 7.71
C ARG A 257 -6.28 25.50 7.68
N ASN A 258 -6.86 26.35 8.53
CA ASN A 258 -6.55 27.78 8.63
C ASN A 258 -6.88 28.57 7.37
N LEU A 259 -8.04 28.28 6.78
CA LEU A 259 -8.55 29.04 5.64
C LEU A 259 -9.11 30.40 6.10
N PRO A 260 -8.90 31.47 5.32
CA PRO A 260 -9.43 32.80 5.62
C PRO A 260 -10.96 32.84 5.46
N PRO A 261 -11.67 33.79 6.09
CA PRO A 261 -13.08 34.04 5.81
C PRO A 261 -13.35 34.25 4.31
N TYR A 262 -14.55 33.86 3.87
CA TYR A 262 -14.95 33.88 2.45
C TYR A 262 -14.02 33.06 1.56
N SER A 263 -13.58 31.89 2.05
CA SER A 263 -12.56 31.07 1.40
C SER A 263 -12.88 30.70 -0.05
N PHE A 264 -14.17 30.61 -0.37
CA PHE A 264 -14.66 30.34 -1.72
C PHE A 264 -14.22 31.38 -2.76
N LEU A 265 -13.78 32.58 -2.38
CA LEU A 265 -13.21 33.56 -3.32
C LEU A 265 -11.84 33.13 -3.86
N TYR A 266 -11.13 32.27 -3.13
CA TYR A 266 -9.74 31.91 -3.41
C TYR A 266 -9.57 30.51 -4.01
N TYR A 267 -10.67 29.86 -4.42
CA TYR A 267 -10.65 28.49 -4.95
C TYR A 267 -9.70 28.32 -6.14
N LYS A 268 -9.57 29.32 -7.01
CA LYS A 268 -8.63 29.30 -8.15
C LYS A 268 -7.18 29.33 -7.69
N GLN A 269 -6.86 30.07 -6.62
CA GLN A 269 -5.53 30.06 -6.02
C GLN A 269 -5.23 28.68 -5.43
N LEU A 270 -6.19 28.09 -4.70
CA LEU A 270 -6.05 26.73 -4.18
C LEU A 270 -5.85 25.69 -5.29
N GLN A 271 -6.68 25.71 -6.35
CA GLN A 271 -6.52 24.85 -7.51
C GLN A 271 -5.11 24.95 -8.10
N CYS A 272 -4.58 26.18 -8.25
CA CYS A 272 -3.23 26.43 -8.74
C CYS A 272 -2.13 25.86 -7.83
N LEU A 273 -2.33 25.78 -6.51
CA LEU A 273 -1.35 25.18 -5.60
C LEU A 273 -1.22 23.66 -5.82
N PHE A 274 -2.32 22.98 -6.18
CA PHE A 274 -2.34 21.54 -6.40
C PHE A 274 -2.07 21.11 -7.86
N ARG A 275 -1.86 22.06 -8.79
CA ARG A 275 -1.71 21.78 -10.23
C ARG A 275 -0.65 20.73 -10.57
N LEU A 276 0.43 20.68 -9.78
CA LEU A 276 1.53 19.73 -9.99
C LEU A 276 1.25 18.35 -9.39
N CYS A 277 0.29 18.26 -8.46
CA CYS A 277 -0.09 17.02 -7.79
C CYS A 277 -1.02 16.19 -8.67
N GLY A 278 -1.98 16.84 -9.35
CA GLY A 278 -2.99 16.18 -10.19
C GLY A 278 -4.10 17.13 -10.61
N GLN A 279 -5.07 16.62 -11.37
CA GLN A 279 -6.26 17.38 -11.73
C GLN A 279 -7.24 17.40 -10.56
N VAL A 280 -7.54 18.59 -10.05
CA VAL A 280 -8.53 18.78 -8.97
C VAL A 280 -9.94 18.62 -9.55
N LYS A 281 -10.74 17.74 -8.93
CA LYS A 281 -12.14 17.48 -9.25
C LYS A 281 -13.05 18.51 -8.59
N ALA A 282 -12.93 18.67 -7.27
CA ALA A 282 -13.73 19.59 -6.50
C ALA A 282 -12.96 20.15 -5.30
N ILE A 283 -13.36 21.33 -4.83
CA ILE A 283 -12.94 21.86 -3.53
C ILE A 283 -14.19 22.18 -2.72
N SER A 284 -14.33 21.51 -1.58
CA SER A 284 -15.40 21.76 -0.63
C SER A 284 -14.89 22.55 0.56
N PHE A 285 -15.52 23.67 0.87
CA PHE A 285 -15.22 24.51 2.03
C PHE A 285 -16.19 24.20 3.16
N ASP A 286 -15.66 24.03 4.37
CA ASP A 286 -16.46 23.92 5.59
C ASP A 286 -15.74 24.65 6.73
N SER A 287 -16.30 25.78 7.15
CA SER A 287 -15.67 26.65 8.13
C SER A 287 -14.26 27.09 7.70
N SER A 288 -13.25 26.93 8.55
CA SER A 288 -11.84 27.23 8.25
C SER A 288 -11.08 26.06 7.60
N ARG A 289 -11.81 25.10 7.01
CA ARG A 289 -11.27 23.91 6.34
C ARG A 289 -11.63 23.89 4.86
N ALA A 290 -10.73 23.33 4.06
CA ALA A 290 -10.99 23.02 2.66
C ALA A 290 -10.60 21.57 2.37
N TYR A 291 -11.46 20.87 1.65
CA TYR A 291 -11.28 19.49 1.20
C TYR A 291 -11.05 19.49 -0.30
N VAL A 292 -9.88 19.02 -0.73
CA VAL A 292 -9.46 19.04 -2.13
C VAL A 292 -9.52 17.61 -2.66
N GLU A 293 -10.49 17.35 -3.53
CA GLU A 293 -10.70 16.04 -4.16
C GLU A 293 -10.04 16.01 -5.55
N PHE A 294 -9.31 14.95 -5.87
CA PHE A 294 -8.66 14.75 -7.17
C PHE A 294 -9.49 13.83 -8.09
N TYR A 295 -9.31 13.99 -9.40
CA TYR A 295 -9.87 13.05 -10.36
C TYR A 295 -9.16 11.69 -10.26
N ARG A 296 -9.95 10.62 -10.26
CA ARG A 296 -9.44 9.26 -10.45
C ARG A 296 -9.09 9.08 -11.93
N THR A 297 -7.79 8.93 -12.22
CA THR A 297 -7.25 8.74 -13.58
C THR A 297 -6.94 7.27 -13.88
N SER A 298 -6.82 6.42 -12.85
CA SER A 298 -6.55 4.98 -12.98
C SER A 298 -7.80 4.15 -12.66
N GLN A 299 -7.87 2.93 -13.19
CA GLN A 299 -8.91 1.95 -12.83
C GLN A 299 -8.63 1.23 -11.50
N ASP A 300 -7.44 1.42 -10.91
CA ASP A 300 -7.10 0.83 -9.62
C ASP A 300 -7.95 1.43 -8.49
N SER A 301 -8.45 0.61 -7.58
CA SER A 301 -9.32 1.00 -6.44
C SER A 301 -8.56 1.58 -5.24
N GLY A 302 -7.22 1.57 -5.28
CA GLY A 302 -6.34 2.07 -4.23
C GLY A 302 -6.33 3.60 -4.07
N VAL A 303 -5.42 4.08 -3.20
CA VAL A 303 -5.17 5.51 -2.97
C VAL A 303 -4.57 6.16 -4.22
N LEU A 304 -5.10 7.33 -4.59
CA LEU A 304 -4.60 8.08 -5.73
C LEU A 304 -3.18 8.60 -5.47
N PRO A 305 -2.22 8.41 -6.40
CA PRO A 305 -0.90 9.02 -6.30
C PRO A 305 -0.95 10.53 -6.06
N GLU A 306 -1.96 11.21 -6.62
CA GLU A 306 -2.25 12.64 -6.43
C GLU A 306 -2.38 13.03 -4.95
N VAL A 307 -2.98 12.17 -4.12
CA VAL A 307 -3.15 12.39 -2.68
C VAL A 307 -1.80 12.34 -1.98
N SER A 308 -0.98 11.32 -2.24
CA SER A 308 0.38 11.24 -1.68
C SER A 308 1.25 12.42 -2.13
N LEU A 309 1.14 12.84 -3.40
CA LEU A 309 1.83 14.01 -3.92
C LEU A 309 1.36 15.31 -3.27
N ALA A 310 0.07 15.44 -2.98
CA ALA A 310 -0.47 16.59 -2.27
C ALA A 310 0.04 16.66 -0.82
N LEU A 311 0.16 15.53 -0.12
CA LEU A 311 0.72 15.49 1.24
C LEU A 311 2.21 15.89 1.30
N LEU A 312 2.97 15.73 0.19
CA LEU A 312 4.34 16.25 0.10
C LEU A 312 4.38 17.77 0.18
N LEU A 313 3.33 18.48 -0.28
CA LEU A 313 3.28 19.94 -0.25
C LEU A 313 3.37 20.50 1.17
N ALA A 314 2.85 19.77 2.17
CA ALA A 314 2.91 20.18 3.58
C ALA A 314 4.36 20.32 4.10
N HIS A 315 5.30 19.67 3.43
CA HIS A 315 6.70 19.58 3.83
C HIS A 315 7.63 20.48 3.01
N GLN A 316 7.07 21.27 2.07
CA GLN A 316 7.83 22.17 1.20
C GLN A 316 8.10 23.54 1.83
N SER A 317 9.17 24.19 1.35
CA SER A 317 9.54 25.56 1.66
C SER A 317 9.60 26.37 0.36
N PRO A 318 8.91 27.52 0.24
CA PRO A 318 8.07 28.17 1.27
C PRO A 318 6.75 27.43 1.54
N ALA A 319 6.18 27.66 2.73
CA ALA A 319 4.88 27.12 3.10
C ALA A 319 3.77 27.64 2.17
N MET A 320 2.66 26.89 2.08
CA MET A 320 1.51 27.30 1.27
C MET A 320 0.90 28.60 1.79
N GLU A 321 0.75 29.57 0.89
CA GLU A 321 0.19 30.90 1.20
C GLU A 321 -0.93 31.25 0.22
N LEU A 322 -1.97 31.92 0.72
CA LEU A 322 -3.00 32.57 -0.08
C LEU A 322 -2.82 34.09 -0.02
N SER A 323 -3.05 34.75 -1.16
CA SER A 323 -3.18 36.20 -1.23
C SER A 323 -4.65 36.57 -1.08
N VAL A 324 -5.01 37.15 0.07
CA VAL A 324 -6.39 37.35 0.51
C VAL A 324 -6.74 38.83 0.61
N TYR A 325 -8.01 39.16 0.41
CA TYR A 325 -8.55 40.49 0.65
C TYR A 325 -8.87 40.68 2.14
N PRO A 326 -8.63 41.88 2.71
CA PRO A 326 -9.13 42.24 4.03
C PRO A 326 -10.66 42.07 4.12
N ILE A 327 -11.13 41.59 5.28
CA ILE A 327 -12.56 41.28 5.50
C ILE A 327 -13.44 42.51 5.25
N GLU A 328 -13.00 43.68 5.73
CA GLU A 328 -13.69 44.95 5.56
C GLU A 328 -13.92 45.29 4.08
N GLN A 329 -12.97 44.97 3.20
CA GLN A 329 -13.11 45.23 1.77
C GLN A 329 -14.14 44.31 1.13
N ILE A 330 -14.19 43.04 1.55
CA ILE A 330 -15.18 42.08 1.06
C ILE A 330 -16.59 42.51 1.49
N GLU A 331 -16.75 42.88 2.75
CA GLU A 331 -18.03 43.35 3.31
C GLU A 331 -18.49 44.66 2.65
N ASN A 332 -17.60 45.62 2.41
CA ASN A 332 -17.91 46.86 1.71
C ASN A 332 -18.37 46.63 0.25
N CYS A 333 -17.86 45.59 -0.42
CA CYS A 333 -18.28 45.25 -1.79
C CYS A 333 -19.72 44.71 -1.86
N ALA A 334 -20.26 44.21 -0.75
CA ALA A 334 -21.65 43.75 -0.69
C ALA A 334 -22.68 44.90 -0.51
N GLY A 335 -22.21 46.14 -0.33
CA GLY A 335 -23.07 47.31 -0.12
C GLY A 335 -23.97 47.14 1.10
N ASN A 336 -25.29 47.36 0.94
CA ASN A 336 -26.28 47.20 2.01
C ASN A 336 -26.65 45.75 2.32
N ARG A 337 -26.08 44.75 1.64
CA ARG A 337 -26.40 43.33 1.85
C ARG A 337 -25.54 42.76 2.97
N HIS A 338 -26.17 42.26 4.04
CA HIS A 338 -25.46 41.63 5.16
C HIS A 338 -24.88 40.26 4.80
N ILE A 339 -23.58 40.21 4.47
CA ILE A 339 -22.87 38.97 4.11
C ILE A 339 -22.01 38.36 5.25
N THR A 340 -22.17 38.85 6.49
CA THR A 340 -21.36 38.37 7.63
C THR A 340 -21.59 36.90 7.97
N HIS A 341 -22.81 36.40 7.76
CA HIS A 341 -23.15 34.98 7.88
C HIS A 341 -22.38 34.09 6.89
N MET A 342 -21.87 34.67 5.79
CA MET A 342 -21.17 33.93 4.74
C MET A 342 -19.66 33.76 4.98
N LYS A 343 -19.11 34.29 6.08
CA LYS A 343 -17.66 34.22 6.40
C LYS A 343 -17.12 32.78 6.34
N TYR A 344 -17.94 31.83 6.77
CA TYR A 344 -17.58 30.42 6.92
C TYR A 344 -18.64 29.51 6.29
N SER A 345 -19.33 30.02 5.26
CA SER A 345 -20.34 29.26 4.52
C SER A 345 -19.75 27.98 3.93
N ARG A 346 -20.55 26.93 3.96
CA ARG A 346 -20.24 25.69 3.26
C ARG A 346 -20.46 25.90 1.76
N VAL A 347 -19.40 25.80 0.98
CA VAL A 347 -19.44 26.02 -0.46
C VAL A 347 -18.73 24.88 -1.15
N ASN A 348 -19.36 24.29 -2.16
CA ASN A 348 -18.71 23.32 -3.03
C ASN A 348 -18.37 23.99 -4.36
N VAL A 349 -17.11 23.88 -4.75
CA VAL A 349 -16.62 24.27 -6.06
C VAL A 349 -16.38 23.01 -6.87
N ASP A 350 -17.14 22.87 -7.94
CA ASP A 350 -16.99 21.78 -8.89
C ASP A 350 -16.34 22.31 -10.18
N PHE A 351 -15.14 21.81 -10.48
CA PHE A 351 -14.39 22.23 -11.66
C PHE A 351 -14.90 21.59 -12.95
N GLN A 352 -15.68 20.51 -12.87
CA GLN A 352 -16.32 19.88 -14.03
C GLN A 352 -17.48 20.73 -14.54
N SER A 353 -18.40 21.07 -13.64
CA SER A 353 -19.58 21.90 -13.96
C SER A 353 -19.27 23.40 -13.96
N GLN A 354 -18.04 23.79 -13.62
CA GLN A 354 -17.63 25.18 -13.38
C GLN A 354 -18.59 25.91 -12.43
N SER A 355 -19.11 25.18 -11.44
CA SER A 355 -20.14 25.68 -10.55
C SER A 355 -19.58 25.94 -9.15
N VAL A 356 -20.04 27.02 -8.54
CA VAL A 356 -19.79 27.33 -7.13
C VAL A 356 -21.15 27.40 -6.45
N CYS A 357 -21.43 26.44 -5.57
CA CYS A 357 -22.77 26.31 -4.99
C CYS A 357 -22.68 26.21 -3.46
N PRO A 358 -23.59 26.90 -2.72
CA PRO A 358 -23.71 26.69 -1.28
C PRO A 358 -24.21 25.28 -0.98
N VAL A 359 -23.67 24.68 0.07
CA VAL A 359 -24.02 23.34 0.57
C VAL A 359 -24.81 23.49 1.86
N GLY A 360 -25.84 22.66 2.05
CA GLY A 360 -26.71 22.82 3.19
C GLY A 360 -26.18 22.38 4.54
N VAL A 361 -26.89 22.83 5.60
CA VAL A 361 -26.59 22.51 7.00
C VAL A 361 -26.72 21.00 7.26
N VAL A 362 -27.61 20.34 6.51
CA VAL A 362 -27.87 18.90 6.59
C VAL A 362 -27.75 18.33 5.17
N SER A 363 -26.52 18.11 4.71
CA SER A 363 -26.35 17.16 3.61
C SER A 363 -26.40 15.79 4.25
N SER A 364 -27.60 15.20 4.36
CA SER A 364 -27.65 13.74 4.40
C SER A 364 -26.85 13.28 3.19
N THR A 365 -25.86 12.42 3.41
CA THR A 365 -25.01 11.83 2.36
C THR A 365 -25.84 11.12 1.28
N ILE A 366 -27.11 10.86 1.59
CA ILE A 366 -28.08 10.16 0.78
C ILE A 366 -29.11 11.17 0.25
N ASP A 367 -29.22 11.22 -1.08
CA ASP A 367 -30.27 11.93 -1.80
C ASP A 367 -31.44 10.95 -2.02
N PRO A 368 -32.61 11.14 -1.37
CA PRO A 368 -33.74 10.23 -1.49
C PRO A 368 -34.22 10.06 -2.93
N ALA A 369 -34.07 11.08 -3.78
CA ALA A 369 -34.48 11.01 -5.19
C ALA A 369 -33.59 10.09 -6.02
N LYS A 370 -32.41 9.70 -5.50
CA LYS A 370 -31.47 8.77 -6.14
C LYS A 370 -31.50 7.37 -5.54
N LEU A 371 -32.34 7.15 -4.52
CA LEU A 371 -32.48 5.84 -3.91
C LEU A 371 -33.33 4.90 -4.79
N PRO A 372 -32.96 3.61 -4.87
CA PRO A 372 -33.88 2.60 -5.36
C PRO A 372 -35.16 2.59 -4.52
N PRO A 373 -36.34 2.40 -5.14
CA PRO A 373 -37.63 2.43 -4.44
C PRO A 373 -37.73 1.35 -3.36
N ASN A 374 -37.13 0.19 -3.62
CA ASN A 374 -37.00 -0.91 -2.67
C ASN A 374 -35.52 -1.18 -2.40
N ARG A 375 -35.19 -1.59 -1.18
CA ARG A 375 -33.84 -2.04 -0.83
C ARG A 375 -33.39 -3.24 -1.66
N LEU A 376 -34.34 -4.12 -2.03
CA LEU A 376 -34.13 -5.24 -2.94
C LEU A 376 -34.54 -4.85 -4.36
N PHE A 377 -33.61 -4.97 -5.30
CA PHE A 377 -33.86 -4.66 -6.71
C PHE A 377 -32.99 -5.54 -7.61
N VAL A 378 -33.35 -5.60 -8.89
CA VAL A 378 -32.65 -6.43 -9.88
C VAL A 378 -31.78 -5.53 -10.75
N VAL A 379 -30.55 -5.93 -11.02
CA VAL A 379 -29.57 -5.18 -11.81
C VAL A 379 -28.94 -6.05 -12.88
N ASN A 380 -28.75 -5.47 -14.05
CA ASN A 380 -27.92 -6.04 -15.10
C ASN A 380 -26.50 -5.48 -14.98
N ILE A 381 -25.53 -6.37 -14.77
CA ILE A 381 -24.11 -6.01 -14.69
C ILE A 381 -23.54 -5.91 -16.10
N THR A 382 -23.02 -4.75 -16.44
CA THR A 382 -22.49 -4.43 -17.78
C THR A 382 -20.97 -4.50 -17.81
N LYS A 383 -20.30 -4.02 -16.74
CA LYS A 383 -18.85 -3.98 -16.66
C LYS A 383 -18.37 -4.34 -15.27
N VAL A 384 -17.52 -5.36 -15.19
CA VAL A 384 -16.76 -5.69 -13.99
C VAL A 384 -15.46 -4.88 -13.99
N VAL A 385 -15.24 -4.06 -12.96
CA VAL A 385 -13.99 -3.32 -12.73
C VAL A 385 -12.98 -4.25 -12.05
N GLU A 386 -13.38 -4.83 -10.92
CA GLU A 386 -12.66 -5.87 -10.19
C GLU A 386 -13.65 -6.81 -9.47
N VAL A 387 -13.17 -7.79 -8.71
CA VAL A 387 -14.07 -8.71 -7.99
C VAL A 387 -14.91 -7.92 -7.00
N GLY A 388 -16.23 -7.98 -7.17
CA GLY A 388 -17.18 -7.24 -6.35
C GLY A 388 -17.34 -5.77 -6.71
N HIS A 389 -16.50 -5.16 -7.55
CA HIS A 389 -16.65 -3.76 -7.99
C HIS A 389 -17.08 -3.74 -9.46
N PHE A 390 -18.26 -3.21 -9.75
CA PHE A 390 -18.82 -3.25 -11.09
C PHE A 390 -19.79 -2.10 -11.36
N TRP A 391 -20.08 -1.88 -12.64
CA TRP A 391 -21.13 -1.01 -13.12
C TRP A 391 -22.31 -1.84 -13.61
N GLY A 392 -23.50 -1.31 -13.42
CA GLY A 392 -24.74 -1.89 -13.91
C GLY A 392 -25.88 -0.88 -13.90
N PHE A 393 -27.05 -1.32 -14.34
CA PHE A 393 -28.28 -0.53 -14.32
C PHE A 393 -29.47 -1.39 -13.87
N GLN A 394 -30.50 -0.76 -13.32
CA GLN A 394 -31.68 -1.46 -12.83
C GLN A 394 -32.41 -2.17 -13.97
N ALA A 395 -32.78 -3.44 -13.76
CA ALA A 395 -33.36 -4.32 -14.76
C ALA A 395 -34.89 -4.43 -14.65
N ASP A 396 -35.54 -3.51 -13.93
CA ASP A 396 -37.00 -3.42 -13.92
C ASP A 396 -37.53 -2.89 -15.27
N GLU A 397 -38.78 -3.21 -15.57
CA GLU A 397 -39.40 -2.91 -16.86
C GLU A 397 -39.42 -1.40 -17.15
N ALA A 398 -39.63 -0.55 -16.13
CA ALA A 398 -39.66 0.89 -16.31
C ALA A 398 -38.27 1.46 -16.63
N SER A 399 -37.21 1.00 -15.95
CA SER A 399 -35.83 1.38 -16.23
C SER A 399 -35.38 0.91 -17.63
N LEU A 400 -35.70 -0.33 -18.00
CA LEU A 400 -35.40 -0.87 -19.33
C LEU A 400 -36.13 -0.12 -20.44
N GLU A 401 -37.40 0.23 -20.23
CA GLU A 401 -38.17 1.01 -21.21
C GLU A 401 -37.61 2.42 -21.35
N LYS A 402 -37.25 3.07 -20.24
CA LYS A 402 -36.59 4.38 -20.27
C LYS A 402 -35.28 4.35 -21.05
N GLN A 403 -34.50 3.28 -20.93
CA GLN A 403 -33.25 3.10 -21.66
C GLN A 403 -33.46 2.82 -23.15
N ARG A 404 -34.48 2.01 -23.50
CA ARG A 404 -34.90 1.78 -24.90
C ARG A 404 -35.35 3.08 -25.56
N GLN A 405 -36.23 3.83 -24.89
CA GLN A 405 -36.74 5.11 -25.39
C GLN A 405 -35.60 6.10 -25.59
N MET A 406 -34.71 6.24 -24.61
CA MET A 406 -33.57 7.16 -24.71
C MET A 406 -32.60 6.79 -25.84
N THR A 407 -32.37 5.50 -26.05
CA THR A 407 -31.55 5.01 -27.17
C THR A 407 -32.23 5.31 -28.51
N ALA A 408 -33.55 5.11 -28.62
CA ALA A 408 -34.31 5.44 -29.82
C ALA A 408 -34.31 6.94 -30.11
N ASP A 409 -34.53 7.79 -29.10
CA ASP A 409 -34.54 9.25 -29.24
C ASP A 409 -33.20 9.78 -29.74
N ILE A 410 -32.08 9.29 -29.19
CA ILE A 410 -30.73 9.67 -29.64
C ILE A 410 -30.53 9.31 -31.11
N ASN A 411 -30.90 8.10 -31.50
CA ASN A 411 -30.56 7.55 -32.82
C ASN A 411 -31.55 7.93 -33.92
N THR A 412 -32.68 8.54 -33.59
CA THR A 412 -33.62 9.14 -34.55
C THR A 412 -33.31 10.62 -34.84
N CYS A 413 -32.53 11.28 -33.98
CA CYS A 413 -32.15 12.69 -34.15
C CYS A 413 -31.03 12.90 -35.18
N THR A 414 -31.00 14.08 -35.80
CA THR A 414 -29.87 14.52 -36.63
C THR A 414 -28.67 14.87 -35.75
N LEU A 415 -27.66 14.00 -35.74
CA LEU A 415 -26.47 14.15 -34.90
C LEU A 415 -25.38 14.98 -35.57
N HIS A 416 -24.91 16.03 -34.88
CA HIS A 416 -23.87 16.93 -35.37
C HIS A 416 -22.49 16.54 -34.81
N PRO A 417 -21.39 16.64 -35.60
CA PRO A 417 -20.03 16.45 -35.10
C PRO A 417 -19.69 17.43 -33.97
N LEU A 418 -18.82 17.03 -33.04
CA LEU A 418 -18.31 17.94 -32.00
C LEU A 418 -17.50 19.09 -32.63
N THR A 419 -17.92 20.33 -32.33
CA THR A 419 -17.24 21.56 -32.78
C THR A 419 -16.21 22.08 -31.78
N VAL A 420 -16.26 21.61 -30.53
CA VAL A 420 -15.41 22.06 -29.42
C VAL A 420 -14.13 21.22 -29.35
N SER A 421 -13.04 21.82 -28.85
CA SER A 421 -11.83 21.06 -28.53
C SER A 421 -12.13 19.95 -27.52
N LEU A 422 -11.58 18.75 -27.76
CA LEU A 422 -11.82 17.59 -26.90
C LEU A 422 -11.00 17.70 -25.61
N TYR A 423 -11.65 17.44 -24.48
CA TYR A 423 -11.01 17.41 -23.17
C TYR A 423 -11.64 16.33 -22.28
N PRO A 424 -10.91 15.78 -21.29
CA PRO A 424 -11.46 14.83 -20.32
C PRO A 424 -12.72 15.35 -19.63
N ASN A 425 -13.70 14.47 -19.45
CA ASN A 425 -15.04 14.69 -18.90
C ASN A 425 -16.01 15.48 -19.79
N LEU A 426 -15.64 15.84 -21.02
CA LEU A 426 -16.59 16.37 -22.01
C LEU A 426 -17.71 15.34 -22.25
N LEU A 427 -18.95 15.76 -22.08
CA LEU A 427 -20.14 14.96 -22.38
C LEU A 427 -20.42 15.01 -23.88
N CYS A 428 -20.67 13.86 -24.47
CA CYS A 428 -20.86 13.69 -25.90
C CYS A 428 -21.73 12.47 -26.20
N LEU A 429 -22.01 12.25 -27.47
CA LEU A 429 -22.54 11.01 -27.98
C LEU A 429 -21.41 10.23 -28.66
N ALA A 430 -21.28 8.94 -28.32
CA ALA A 430 -20.25 8.06 -28.88
C ALA A 430 -20.89 6.80 -29.48
N PRO A 431 -20.32 6.25 -30.57
CA PRO A 431 -20.84 5.04 -31.18
C PRO A 431 -20.47 3.80 -30.34
N TYR A 432 -21.37 2.82 -30.31
CA TYR A 432 -21.12 1.48 -29.79
C TYR A 432 -21.86 0.45 -30.66
N SER A 433 -21.21 -0.68 -30.93
CA SER A 433 -21.81 -1.81 -31.65
C SER A 433 -22.05 -2.94 -30.67
N GLU A 434 -23.30 -3.09 -30.24
CA GLU A 434 -23.75 -4.26 -29.52
C GLU A 434 -24.64 -5.08 -30.45
N PHE A 435 -24.18 -6.26 -30.86
CA PHE A 435 -24.94 -7.29 -31.57
C PHE A 435 -25.50 -6.97 -32.98
N SER A 436 -25.50 -5.72 -33.45
CA SER A 436 -25.94 -5.32 -34.81
C SER A 436 -24.79 -4.82 -35.70
N GLU A 437 -24.92 -4.98 -37.03
CA GLU A 437 -23.96 -4.45 -38.02
C GLU A 437 -23.93 -2.91 -38.11
N GLN A 438 -24.89 -2.21 -37.49
CA GLN A 438 -24.96 -0.75 -37.44
C GLN A 438 -24.50 -0.22 -36.06
N ASN A 439 -23.62 0.78 -36.07
CA ASN A 439 -23.20 1.50 -34.87
C ASN A 439 -24.33 2.43 -34.40
N MET A 440 -24.81 2.22 -33.18
CA MET A 440 -25.75 3.11 -32.51
C MET A 440 -24.98 4.10 -31.62
N TYR A 441 -25.54 5.28 -31.40
CA TYR A 441 -24.99 6.33 -30.56
C TYR A 441 -25.59 6.31 -29.16
N TYR A 442 -24.75 6.56 -28.15
CA TYR A 442 -25.11 6.55 -26.74
C TYR A 442 -24.48 7.73 -26.00
N ARG A 443 -25.08 8.15 -24.89
CA ARG A 443 -24.53 9.22 -24.03
C ARG A 443 -23.24 8.74 -23.39
N ALA A 444 -22.18 9.52 -23.55
CA ALA A 444 -20.86 9.18 -23.06
C ALA A 444 -20.12 10.40 -22.51
N LYS A 445 -19.10 10.14 -21.70
CA LYS A 445 -18.10 11.14 -21.30
C LYS A 445 -16.71 10.71 -21.74
N ILE A 446 -15.90 11.65 -22.20
CA ILE A 446 -14.50 11.38 -22.51
C ILE A 446 -13.74 11.10 -21.22
N LEU A 447 -13.02 9.98 -21.12
CA LEU A 447 -12.10 9.71 -20.01
C LEU A 447 -10.70 10.24 -20.33
N HIS A 448 -10.13 9.77 -21.45
CA HIS A 448 -8.75 10.09 -21.83
C HIS A 448 -8.61 10.27 -23.33
N MET A 449 -7.74 11.20 -23.72
CA MET A 449 -7.34 11.43 -25.10
C MET A 449 -6.08 10.61 -25.43
N ARG A 450 -6.08 9.86 -26.54
CA ARG A 450 -4.95 9.07 -27.02
C ARG A 450 -4.73 9.33 -28.52
N GLY A 451 -4.06 10.44 -28.83
CA GLY A 451 -3.84 10.87 -30.22
C GLY A 451 -5.16 11.10 -30.96
N ASN A 452 -5.43 10.29 -31.98
CA ASN A 452 -6.66 10.35 -32.79
C ASN A 452 -7.82 9.50 -32.25
N THR A 453 -7.64 8.88 -31.07
CA THR A 453 -8.65 8.09 -30.38
C THR A 453 -8.94 8.65 -29.01
N VAL A 454 -10.12 8.34 -28.49
CA VAL A 454 -10.56 8.68 -27.15
C VAL A 454 -11.09 7.44 -26.45
N GLU A 455 -10.77 7.31 -25.17
CA GLU A 455 -11.48 6.38 -24.31
C GLU A 455 -12.72 7.09 -23.77
N VAL A 456 -13.91 6.53 -24.01
CA VAL A 456 -15.18 7.07 -23.53
C VAL A 456 -15.80 6.14 -22.49
N PHE A 457 -16.61 6.70 -21.60
CA PHE A 457 -17.42 5.98 -20.63
C PHE A 457 -18.90 6.23 -20.94
N PHE A 458 -19.66 5.18 -21.18
CA PHE A 458 -21.09 5.27 -21.47
C PHE A 458 -21.87 5.51 -20.19
N LEU A 459 -22.60 6.62 -20.15
CA LEU A 459 -23.24 7.13 -18.92
C LEU A 459 -24.44 6.29 -18.49
N ASP A 460 -25.06 5.58 -19.42
CA ASP A 460 -26.26 4.78 -19.17
C ASP A 460 -25.97 3.29 -18.96
N TYR A 461 -24.80 2.84 -19.39
CA TYR A 461 -24.40 1.44 -19.33
C TYR A 461 -23.20 1.23 -18.39
N GLY A 462 -22.32 2.21 -18.21
CA GLY A 462 -21.17 2.13 -17.30
C GLY A 462 -19.96 1.36 -17.83
N ASN A 463 -20.00 0.87 -19.07
CA ASN A 463 -18.86 0.32 -19.79
C ASN A 463 -18.03 1.43 -20.46
N ASN A 464 -16.81 1.07 -20.88
CA ASN A 464 -15.89 1.97 -21.58
C ASN A 464 -15.59 1.41 -22.96
N GLU A 465 -15.28 2.28 -23.92
CA GLU A 465 -14.83 1.88 -25.25
C GLU A 465 -13.79 2.86 -25.80
N ILE A 466 -12.93 2.40 -26.71
CA ILE A 466 -12.00 3.29 -27.42
C ILE A 466 -12.58 3.59 -28.80
N VAL A 467 -12.88 4.86 -29.06
CA VAL A 467 -13.51 5.32 -30.31
C VAL A 467 -12.66 6.40 -31.00
N SER A 468 -12.88 6.62 -32.30
CA SER A 468 -12.21 7.70 -33.04
C SER A 468 -12.73 9.06 -32.61
N CYS A 469 -11.84 10.07 -32.48
CA CYS A 469 -12.25 11.46 -32.22
C CYS A 469 -13.30 11.97 -33.22
N SER A 470 -13.19 11.57 -34.49
CA SER A 470 -14.10 11.96 -35.59
C SER A 470 -15.49 11.36 -35.48
N SER A 471 -15.64 10.29 -34.68
CA SER A 471 -16.89 9.56 -34.53
C SER A 471 -17.82 10.18 -33.49
N LEU A 472 -17.32 11.06 -32.61
CA LEU A 472 -18.10 11.70 -31.56
C LEU A 472 -19.11 12.71 -32.12
N ARG A 473 -20.23 12.89 -31.40
CA ARG A 473 -21.29 13.85 -31.73
C ARG A 473 -21.64 14.72 -30.52
N GLU A 474 -22.22 15.89 -30.79
CA GLU A 474 -22.72 16.79 -29.75
C GLU A 474 -23.88 16.14 -28.96
N LEU A 475 -23.92 16.36 -27.65
CA LEU A 475 -25.02 15.90 -26.78
C LEU A 475 -26.06 17.02 -26.64
N PRO A 476 -27.30 16.86 -27.17
CA PRO A 476 -28.37 17.85 -27.02
C PRO A 476 -28.70 18.17 -25.56
N SER A 477 -29.03 19.44 -25.27
CA SER A 477 -29.33 19.91 -23.91
C SER A 477 -30.54 19.21 -23.27
N ASP A 478 -31.54 18.83 -24.06
CA ASP A 478 -32.72 18.11 -23.56
C ASP A 478 -32.33 16.73 -23.02
N LEU A 479 -31.41 16.03 -23.69
CA LEU A 479 -30.89 14.74 -23.26
C LEU A 479 -29.90 14.83 -22.09
N LEU A 480 -29.29 16.01 -21.90
CA LEU A 480 -28.44 16.28 -20.75
C LEU A 480 -29.24 16.40 -19.44
N SER A 481 -30.50 16.86 -19.52
CA SER A 481 -31.37 17.03 -18.36
C SER A 481 -31.79 15.70 -17.70
N HIS A 482 -31.73 14.60 -18.45
CA HIS A 482 -32.12 13.28 -17.97
C HIS A 482 -31.02 12.66 -17.10
N PRO A 483 -31.36 12.03 -15.96
CA PRO A 483 -30.37 11.37 -15.11
C PRO A 483 -29.65 10.24 -15.84
N PHE A 484 -28.39 10.01 -15.51
CA PHE A 484 -27.62 8.87 -16.03
C PHE A 484 -28.11 7.57 -15.40
N GLN A 485 -28.22 6.51 -16.21
CA GLN A 485 -28.80 5.24 -15.74
C GLN A 485 -27.76 4.30 -15.11
N ALA A 486 -26.48 4.39 -15.47
CA ALA A 486 -25.45 3.53 -14.90
C ALA A 486 -25.18 3.88 -13.44
N GLN A 487 -25.13 2.85 -12.60
CA GLN A 487 -24.82 2.92 -11.18
C GLN A 487 -23.57 2.11 -10.90
N GLU A 488 -22.75 2.62 -9.98
CA GLU A 488 -21.52 1.97 -9.54
C GLU A 488 -21.81 1.19 -8.25
N PHE A 489 -21.40 -0.08 -8.23
CA PHE A 489 -21.69 -1.01 -7.15
C PHE A 489 -20.42 -1.63 -6.58
N GLN A 490 -20.43 -1.87 -5.28
CA GLN A 490 -19.40 -2.60 -4.57
C GLN A 490 -20.04 -3.64 -3.66
N VAL A 491 -19.64 -4.91 -3.81
CA VAL A 491 -20.13 -5.99 -2.95
C VAL A 491 -19.55 -5.84 -1.54
N THR A 492 -20.41 -5.98 -0.54
CA THR A 492 -20.12 -5.88 0.89
C THR A 492 -19.64 -7.20 1.49
N GLY A 493 -19.01 -7.11 2.66
CA GLY A 493 -18.79 -8.29 3.52
C GLY A 493 -17.67 -9.23 3.08
N MET A 494 -16.83 -8.80 2.12
CA MET A 494 -15.71 -9.62 1.63
C MET A 494 -14.45 -8.80 1.36
N ARG A 495 -13.31 -9.47 1.49
CA ARG A 495 -11.98 -9.00 1.07
C ARG A 495 -11.25 -10.10 0.32
N PRO A 496 -10.18 -9.79 -0.42
CA PRO A 496 -9.41 -10.83 -1.10
C PRO A 496 -8.78 -11.82 -0.12
N SER A 497 -8.73 -13.10 -0.51
CA SER A 497 -7.99 -14.11 0.23
C SER A 497 -6.48 -13.87 0.17
N ASN A 498 -5.73 -14.46 1.10
CA ASN A 498 -4.26 -14.34 1.11
C ASN A 498 -3.65 -14.78 -0.24
N GLN A 499 -4.21 -15.83 -0.85
CA GLN A 499 -3.80 -16.28 -2.17
C GLN A 499 -4.06 -15.20 -3.24
N SER A 500 -5.21 -14.54 -3.20
CA SER A 500 -5.53 -13.43 -4.11
C SER A 500 -4.58 -12.23 -3.93
N ILE A 501 -4.24 -11.88 -2.69
CA ILE A 501 -3.29 -10.80 -2.37
C ILE A 501 -1.91 -11.13 -2.96
N ILE A 502 -1.39 -12.33 -2.71
CA ILE A 502 -0.06 -12.76 -3.16
C ILE A 502 0.01 -12.87 -4.69
N LEU A 503 -1.05 -13.36 -5.34
CA LEU A 503 -1.06 -13.63 -6.78
C LEU A 503 -1.56 -12.46 -7.63
N GLY A 504 -2.17 -11.43 -7.04
CA GLY A 504 -2.87 -10.36 -7.77
C GLY A 504 -2.70 -8.95 -7.21
N ASN A 505 -1.95 -8.74 -6.13
CA ASN A 505 -1.86 -7.48 -5.35
C ASN A 505 -3.15 -7.10 -4.59
N GLN A 506 -4.31 -7.46 -5.11
CA GLN A 506 -5.59 -7.47 -4.42
C GLN A 506 -6.37 -8.74 -4.79
N TRP A 507 -6.92 -8.80 -6.00
CA TRP A 507 -7.68 -9.93 -6.51
C TRP A 507 -6.89 -10.73 -7.55
N SER A 508 -6.86 -12.06 -7.43
CA SER A 508 -6.25 -12.91 -8.44
C SER A 508 -7.06 -12.93 -9.75
N SER A 509 -6.38 -13.20 -10.87
CA SER A 509 -7.03 -13.42 -12.17
C SER A 509 -8.09 -14.53 -12.11
N ARG A 510 -7.83 -15.57 -11.31
CA ARG A 510 -8.78 -16.67 -11.06
C ARG A 510 -10.04 -16.18 -10.34
N ALA A 511 -9.90 -15.41 -9.26
CA ALA A 511 -11.04 -14.82 -8.55
C ALA A 511 -11.85 -13.90 -9.47
N ARG A 512 -11.18 -13.05 -10.26
CA ARG A 512 -11.83 -12.17 -11.24
C ARG A 512 -12.62 -12.94 -12.29
N ASN A 513 -12.01 -13.95 -12.90
CA ASN A 513 -12.68 -14.76 -13.92
C ASN A 513 -13.86 -15.53 -13.33
N ARG A 514 -13.73 -16.03 -12.10
CA ARG A 514 -14.83 -16.69 -11.40
C ARG A 514 -15.99 -15.73 -11.15
N PHE A 515 -15.72 -14.54 -10.62
CA PHE A 515 -16.75 -13.51 -10.43
C PHE A 515 -17.43 -13.13 -11.75
N ILE A 516 -16.66 -12.90 -12.83
CA ILE A 516 -17.21 -12.63 -14.17
C ILE A 516 -18.14 -13.77 -14.61
N ASN A 517 -17.75 -15.02 -14.44
CA ASN A 517 -18.59 -16.16 -14.81
C ASN A 517 -19.88 -16.25 -13.99
N LEU A 518 -19.87 -15.80 -12.74
CA LEU A 518 -21.05 -15.75 -11.88
C LEU A 518 -22.03 -14.64 -12.29
N VAL A 519 -21.54 -13.53 -12.85
CA VAL A 519 -22.38 -12.36 -13.14
C VAL A 519 -22.73 -12.16 -14.62
N LYS A 520 -21.93 -12.70 -15.53
CA LYS A 520 -22.06 -12.42 -16.96
C LYS A 520 -23.38 -12.96 -17.52
N GLY A 521 -24.16 -12.08 -18.14
CA GLY A 521 -25.40 -12.43 -18.83
C GLY A 521 -26.56 -12.79 -17.90
N GLN A 522 -26.46 -12.46 -16.61
CA GLN A 522 -27.51 -12.72 -15.62
C GLN A 522 -28.04 -11.40 -15.03
N SER A 523 -29.34 -11.35 -14.79
CA SER A 523 -29.97 -10.31 -13.97
C SER A 523 -29.90 -10.75 -12.51
N LEU A 524 -29.22 -9.99 -11.67
CA LEU A 524 -28.92 -10.38 -10.30
C LEU A 524 -29.74 -9.58 -9.30
N ILE A 525 -30.10 -10.23 -8.19
CA ILE A 525 -30.81 -9.59 -7.09
C ILE A 525 -29.76 -8.93 -6.19
N MET A 526 -29.98 -7.67 -5.87
CA MET A 526 -29.12 -6.87 -4.99
C MET A 526 -29.92 -6.38 -3.78
N SER A 527 -29.30 -6.41 -2.60
CA SER A 527 -29.79 -5.75 -1.39
C SER A 527 -28.88 -4.56 -1.09
N LEU A 528 -29.41 -3.33 -1.10
CA LEU A 528 -28.65 -2.14 -0.73
C LEU A 528 -28.30 -2.16 0.75
N TYR A 529 -27.01 -2.05 1.05
CA TYR A 529 -26.47 -1.94 2.40
C TYR A 529 -26.18 -0.47 2.75
N SER A 530 -25.38 0.23 1.95
CA SER A 530 -25.01 1.64 2.17
C SER A 530 -24.67 2.34 0.84
N ILE A 531 -24.52 3.67 0.86
CA ILE A 531 -24.04 4.46 -0.28
C ILE A 531 -22.85 5.29 0.18
N LEU A 532 -21.65 4.87 -0.23
CA LEU A 532 -20.41 5.50 0.20
C LEU A 532 -19.72 6.17 -0.99
N TYR A 533 -19.51 7.48 -0.90
CA TYR A 533 -18.86 8.30 -1.94
C TYR A 533 -19.49 8.18 -3.34
N GLY A 534 -20.80 7.92 -3.42
CA GLY A 534 -21.54 7.72 -4.67
C GLY A 534 -21.56 6.29 -5.19
N VAL A 535 -20.91 5.35 -4.49
CA VAL A 535 -20.92 3.91 -4.82
C VAL A 535 -21.92 3.18 -3.94
N MET A 536 -22.82 2.42 -4.56
CA MET A 536 -23.81 1.59 -3.85
C MET A 536 -23.15 0.31 -3.33
N ARG A 537 -23.18 0.13 -2.02
CA ARG A 537 -22.67 -1.05 -1.32
C ARG A 537 -23.79 -2.07 -1.22
N VAL A 538 -23.61 -3.26 -1.78
CA VAL A 538 -24.70 -4.23 -1.96
C VAL A 538 -24.34 -5.65 -1.56
N ASP A 539 -25.32 -6.38 -1.03
CA ASP A 539 -25.28 -7.84 -0.97
C ASP A 539 -25.75 -8.40 -2.32
N LEU A 540 -24.95 -9.27 -2.93
CA LEU A 540 -25.21 -9.80 -4.27
C LEU A 540 -25.70 -11.25 -4.19
N LEU A 541 -26.89 -11.50 -4.72
CA LEU A 541 -27.58 -12.79 -4.69
C LEU A 541 -27.84 -13.29 -6.12
N ILE A 542 -27.49 -14.57 -6.36
CA ILE A 542 -27.85 -15.29 -7.58
C ILE A 542 -29.14 -16.06 -7.30
N HIS A 543 -30.13 -15.89 -8.17
CA HIS A 543 -31.36 -16.68 -8.12
C HIS A 543 -31.13 -18.05 -8.76
N SER A 544 -31.25 -19.12 -7.99
CA SER A 544 -31.29 -20.51 -8.48
C SER A 544 -32.71 -21.08 -8.31
N GLU A 545 -33.05 -22.13 -9.05
CA GLU A 545 -34.37 -22.79 -9.03
C GLU A 545 -34.82 -23.22 -7.62
N THR A 546 -33.86 -23.46 -6.71
CA THR A 546 -34.13 -23.97 -5.36
C THR A 546 -33.91 -22.94 -4.23
N ALA A 547 -33.05 -21.94 -4.41
CA ALA A 547 -32.74 -20.92 -3.39
C ALA A 547 -31.93 -19.75 -3.97
N ASN A 548 -31.95 -18.60 -3.27
CA ASN A 548 -31.01 -17.51 -3.54
C ASN A 548 -29.66 -17.82 -2.87
N THR A 549 -28.58 -17.79 -3.66
CA THR A 549 -27.21 -18.05 -3.16
C THR A 549 -26.40 -16.75 -3.17
N SER A 550 -25.69 -16.49 -2.07
CA SER A 550 -24.78 -15.35 -1.96
C SER A 550 -23.52 -15.55 -2.80
N VAL A 551 -23.19 -14.57 -3.64
CA VAL A 551 -21.95 -14.57 -4.42
C VAL A 551 -20.73 -14.55 -3.50
N VAL A 552 -20.84 -13.85 -2.36
CA VAL A 552 -19.76 -13.77 -1.37
C VAL A 552 -19.48 -15.15 -0.78
N ASP A 553 -20.51 -15.88 -0.35
CA ASP A 553 -20.32 -17.19 0.26
C ASP A 553 -19.68 -18.18 -0.74
N LEU A 554 -20.10 -18.17 -2.01
CA LEU A 554 -19.47 -18.97 -3.06
C LEU A 554 -17.97 -18.64 -3.24
N LEU A 555 -17.62 -17.35 -3.29
CA LEU A 555 -16.22 -16.94 -3.42
C LEU A 555 -15.39 -17.28 -2.19
N VAL A 556 -15.99 -17.27 -1.00
CA VAL A 556 -15.32 -17.66 0.26
C VAL A 556 -15.10 -19.17 0.32
N GLU A 557 -16.12 -19.96 0.00
CA GLU A 557 -16.04 -21.43 -0.05
C GLU A 557 -14.99 -21.91 -1.07
N GLU A 558 -14.85 -21.21 -2.20
CA GLU A 558 -13.84 -21.49 -3.23
C GLU A 558 -12.45 -20.93 -2.91
N GLY A 559 -12.27 -20.24 -1.78
CA GLY A 559 -10.98 -19.68 -1.33
C GLY A 559 -10.52 -18.43 -2.10
N HIS A 560 -11.41 -17.79 -2.86
CA HIS A 560 -11.13 -16.56 -3.60
C HIS A 560 -11.21 -15.31 -2.71
N ALA A 561 -12.09 -15.32 -1.73
CA ALA A 561 -12.34 -14.24 -0.78
C ALA A 561 -12.33 -14.73 0.67
N VAL A 562 -12.31 -13.79 1.62
CA VAL A 562 -12.54 -14.02 3.05
C VAL A 562 -13.59 -13.02 3.52
N LYS A 563 -14.43 -13.41 4.48
CA LYS A 563 -15.40 -12.49 5.09
C LYS A 563 -14.68 -11.32 5.76
N ALA A 564 -15.25 -10.13 5.63
CA ALA A 564 -14.69 -8.90 6.19
C ALA A 564 -15.79 -7.98 6.71
N GLU A 565 -15.44 -7.15 7.69
CA GLU A 565 -16.34 -6.11 8.16
C GLU A 565 -16.30 -4.88 7.25
N GLU A 566 -17.43 -4.18 7.19
CA GLU A 566 -17.52 -2.88 6.54
C GLU A 566 -16.85 -1.77 7.36
N SER A 567 -16.41 -0.71 6.68
CA SER A 567 -15.80 0.46 7.32
C SER A 567 -16.78 1.21 8.23
N PHE A 568 -16.23 1.99 9.17
CA PHE A 568 -17.04 2.86 10.04
C PHE A 568 -18.02 3.74 9.25
N ASP A 569 -17.54 4.41 8.19
CA ASP A 569 -18.39 5.26 7.34
C ASP A 569 -19.53 4.48 6.67
N SER A 570 -19.26 3.24 6.23
CA SER A 570 -20.25 2.38 5.59
C SER A 570 -21.32 1.92 6.60
N LYS A 571 -20.90 1.55 7.82
CA LYS A 571 -21.81 1.18 8.93
C LYS A 571 -22.69 2.35 9.35
N GLN A 572 -22.11 3.55 9.54
CA GLN A 572 -22.89 4.74 9.89
C GLN A 572 -23.87 5.13 8.78
N ASN A 573 -23.45 5.05 7.52
CA ASN A 573 -24.34 5.31 6.38
C ASN A 573 -25.47 4.28 6.30
N HIS A 574 -25.19 3.00 6.57
CA HIS A 574 -26.19 1.94 6.65
C HIS A 574 -27.27 2.26 7.70
N GLU A 575 -26.89 2.68 8.91
CA GLU A 575 -27.85 3.05 9.95
C GLU A 575 -28.79 4.18 9.52
N VAL A 576 -28.23 5.25 8.92
CA VAL A 576 -29.02 6.38 8.37
C VAL A 576 -29.92 5.93 7.21
N LEU A 577 -29.41 5.05 6.35
CA LEU A 577 -30.18 4.51 5.22
C LEU A 577 -31.36 3.68 5.72
N MET A 578 -31.16 2.81 6.72
CA MET A 578 -32.23 1.99 7.29
C MET A 578 -33.30 2.85 7.97
N SER A 579 -32.91 3.92 8.67
CA SER A 579 -33.91 4.84 9.24
C SER A 579 -34.71 5.56 8.15
N LEU A 580 -34.07 5.98 7.05
CA LEU A 580 -34.75 6.62 5.94
C LEU A 580 -35.75 5.69 5.25
N TYR A 581 -35.39 4.44 4.97
CA TYR A 581 -36.33 3.47 4.38
C TYR A 581 -37.53 3.22 5.30
N LYS A 582 -37.29 3.13 6.61
CA LYS A 582 -38.37 2.99 7.59
C LYS A 582 -39.31 4.21 7.57
N ASP A 583 -38.78 5.42 7.56
CA ASP A 583 -39.59 6.65 7.49
C ASP A 583 -40.40 6.74 6.18
N MET A 584 -39.84 6.24 5.07
CA MET A 584 -40.52 6.15 3.77
C MET A 584 -41.66 5.11 3.79
N GLU A 585 -41.45 3.96 4.41
CA GLU A 585 -42.47 2.91 4.59
C GLU A 585 -43.60 3.37 5.53
N GLU A 586 -43.27 4.09 6.60
CA GLU A 586 -44.24 4.63 7.57
C GLU A 586 -44.94 5.92 7.08
N GLY A 587 -44.51 6.49 5.96
CA GLY A 587 -45.03 7.75 5.42
C GLY A 587 -44.73 8.98 6.29
N THR A 588 -43.82 8.85 7.26
CA THR A 588 -43.38 9.91 8.19
C THR A 588 -42.25 10.76 7.60
N TYR A 589 -41.65 10.31 6.49
CA TYR A 589 -40.60 11.04 5.80
C TYR A 589 -41.11 12.40 5.28
N VAL A 590 -40.52 13.49 5.78
CA VAL A 590 -40.74 14.83 5.24
C VAL A 590 -39.52 15.22 4.41
N PRO A 591 -39.64 15.33 3.07
CA PRO A 591 -38.52 15.75 2.24
C PRO A 591 -38.02 17.15 2.65
N ASN A 592 -36.71 17.33 2.74
CA ASN A 592 -36.11 18.67 2.95
C ASN A 592 -36.52 19.67 1.86
N SER A 593 -36.99 19.20 0.69
CA SER A 593 -37.55 20.02 -0.39
C SER A 593 -38.89 20.69 -0.05
N VAL A 594 -39.57 20.30 1.03
CA VAL A 594 -40.85 20.92 1.47
C VAL A 594 -40.61 22.21 2.28
N SER A 595 -39.39 22.47 2.74
CA SER A 595 -39.04 23.76 3.34
C SER A 595 -38.68 24.77 2.24
N ASN A 596 -39.68 25.44 1.66
CA ASN A 596 -39.49 26.58 0.72
C ASN A 596 -38.49 27.62 1.25
N THR A 597 -38.34 27.71 2.57
CA THR A 597 -37.40 28.59 3.27
C THR A 597 -35.93 28.22 3.05
N TRP A 598 -35.61 26.95 2.82
CA TRP A 598 -34.22 26.49 2.59
C TRP A 598 -33.78 26.67 1.13
N SER A 599 -34.64 26.27 0.18
CA SER A 599 -34.37 26.42 -1.25
C SER A 599 -34.23 27.88 -1.68
N ASN A 600 -35.06 28.77 -1.13
CA ASN A 600 -34.95 30.21 -1.36
C ASN A 600 -33.64 30.78 -0.77
N ARG A 601 -33.30 30.43 0.48
CA ARG A 601 -32.01 30.83 1.09
C ARG A 601 -30.79 30.37 0.29
N LYS A 602 -30.81 29.12 -0.19
CA LYS A 602 -29.75 28.58 -1.04
C LYS A 602 -29.58 29.36 -2.34
N LYS A 603 -30.69 29.81 -2.94
CA LYS A 603 -30.69 30.61 -4.17
C LYS A 603 -30.14 32.02 -3.92
N GLU A 604 -30.59 32.67 -2.85
CA GLU A 604 -30.08 33.97 -2.41
C GLU A 604 -28.57 33.94 -2.11
N GLU A 605 -28.11 32.94 -1.34
CA GLU A 605 -26.68 32.75 -1.06
C GLU A 605 -25.87 32.52 -2.35
N LYS A 606 -26.41 31.75 -3.30
CA LYS A 606 -25.77 31.52 -4.60
C LYS A 606 -25.61 32.82 -5.39
N GLU A 607 -26.66 33.63 -5.47
CA GLU A 607 -26.61 34.93 -6.14
C GLU A 607 -25.57 35.87 -5.51
N LEU A 608 -25.44 35.85 -4.17
CA LEU A 608 -24.41 36.60 -3.45
C LEU A 608 -22.99 36.09 -3.78
N ILE A 609 -22.79 34.77 -3.78
CA ILE A 609 -21.50 34.14 -4.15
C ILE A 609 -21.11 34.55 -5.58
N ASP A 610 -22.02 34.42 -6.54
CA ASP A 610 -21.77 34.73 -7.94
C ASP A 610 -21.46 36.22 -8.15
N SER A 611 -22.17 37.10 -7.45
CA SER A 611 -21.91 38.55 -7.44
C SER A 611 -20.51 38.87 -6.92
N LEU A 612 -20.11 38.30 -5.79
CA LEU A 612 -18.78 38.53 -5.20
C LEU A 612 -17.66 37.98 -6.11
N LEU A 613 -17.82 36.77 -6.63
CA LEU A 613 -16.86 36.16 -7.56
C LEU A 613 -16.69 37.01 -8.82
N THR A 614 -17.79 37.52 -9.38
CA THR A 614 -17.76 38.39 -10.56
C THR A 614 -17.03 39.70 -10.26
N HIS A 615 -17.32 40.33 -9.13
CA HIS A 615 -16.68 41.58 -8.69
C HIS A 615 -15.16 41.45 -8.58
N PHE A 616 -14.70 40.47 -7.79
CA PHE A 616 -13.27 40.26 -7.55
C PHE A 616 -12.52 39.71 -8.77
N SER A 617 -13.23 39.08 -9.73
CA SER A 617 -12.62 38.66 -11.01
C SER A 617 -12.31 39.84 -11.94
N LYS A 618 -13.12 40.92 -11.92
CA LYS A 618 -12.99 42.07 -12.82
C LYS A 618 -12.01 43.14 -12.31
N GLN A 619 -11.82 43.27 -10.99
CA GLN A 619 -10.97 44.29 -10.39
C GLN A 619 -9.84 43.73 -9.48
N PRO A 620 -8.94 42.85 -9.98
CA PRO A 620 -7.95 42.20 -9.14
C PRO A 620 -6.85 43.13 -8.60
N GLN A 621 -6.57 44.26 -9.26
CA GLN A 621 -5.43 45.15 -8.97
C GLN A 621 -5.78 46.35 -8.06
N SER A 622 -7.07 46.60 -7.79
CA SER A 622 -7.54 47.79 -7.05
C SER A 622 -7.47 47.68 -5.53
N TYR A 623 -7.03 46.53 -5.00
CA TYR A 623 -7.13 46.21 -3.57
C TYR A 623 -5.80 45.72 -3.00
N SER A 624 -5.45 46.22 -1.80
CA SER A 624 -4.32 45.71 -1.01
C SER A 624 -4.61 44.28 -0.54
N ARG A 625 -3.66 43.35 -0.75
CA ARG A 625 -3.81 41.95 -0.37
C ARG A 625 -2.84 41.58 0.75
N THR A 626 -3.31 40.79 1.70
CA THR A 626 -2.48 40.20 2.75
C THR A 626 -2.17 38.74 2.42
N LYS A 627 -1.11 38.20 3.04
CA LYS A 627 -0.75 36.79 2.89
C LYS A 627 -1.21 36.01 4.11
N VAL A 628 -1.93 34.91 3.88
CA VAL A 628 -2.34 33.97 4.93
C VAL A 628 -1.66 32.64 4.70
N ARG A 629 -0.97 32.13 5.71
CA ARG A 629 -0.33 30.81 5.67
C ARG A 629 -1.36 29.72 5.96
N LEU A 630 -1.43 28.73 5.07
CA LEU A 630 -2.29 27.56 5.23
C LEU A 630 -1.60 26.49 6.09
N HIS A 631 -2.40 25.63 6.71
CA HIS A 631 -1.93 24.43 7.38
C HIS A 631 -2.35 23.18 6.60
N GLY A 632 -1.41 22.25 6.43
CA GLY A 632 -1.57 21.06 5.59
C GLY A 632 -0.91 21.20 4.22
N PRO A 633 -1.23 20.31 3.26
CA PRO A 633 -2.33 19.33 3.28
C PRO A 633 -2.11 18.18 4.26
N THR A 634 -3.19 17.61 4.81
CA THR A 634 -3.16 16.51 5.78
C THR A 634 -4.23 15.47 5.47
N SER A 635 -4.02 14.23 5.95
CA SER A 635 -5.01 13.15 5.94
C SER A 635 -4.96 12.40 7.27
N PRO A 636 -6.11 12.13 7.94
CA PRO A 636 -6.15 11.35 9.17
C PRO A 636 -5.87 9.86 8.94
N HIS A 637 -5.88 9.39 7.69
CA HIS A 637 -5.54 8.01 7.34
C HIS A 637 -4.03 7.79 7.15
N MET A 638 -3.19 8.78 7.49
CA MET A 638 -1.74 8.67 7.34
C MET A 638 -1.19 7.60 8.27
N MET A 639 -0.42 6.67 7.70
CA MET A 639 0.19 5.58 8.47
C MET A 639 1.26 6.14 9.39
N SER A 640 1.22 5.69 10.64
CA SER A 640 2.31 5.89 11.60
C SER A 640 2.73 4.54 12.14
N PHE A 641 3.98 4.46 12.61
CA PHE A 641 4.59 3.20 13.01
C PHE A 641 5.25 3.34 14.38
N HIS A 642 5.35 2.23 15.11
CA HIS A 642 6.08 2.14 16.37
C HIS A 642 7.11 1.01 16.32
N SER A 643 8.15 1.13 17.16
CA SER A 643 9.20 0.12 17.29
C SER A 643 8.74 -1.03 18.17
N LEU A 644 9.14 -2.26 17.84
CA LEU A 644 8.86 -3.44 18.65
C LEU A 644 9.94 -3.75 19.71
N ARG A 645 11.07 -3.04 19.66
CA ARG A 645 12.18 -3.27 20.59
C ARG A 645 11.98 -2.47 21.88
N SER A 646 12.21 -3.12 23.02
CA SER A 646 12.00 -2.57 24.37
C SER A 646 12.70 -1.21 24.59
N ASN A 647 13.95 -1.07 24.13
CA ASN A 647 14.77 0.14 24.27
C ASN A 647 14.35 1.33 23.38
N THR A 648 13.43 1.11 22.43
CA THR A 648 13.02 2.09 21.43
C THR A 648 11.51 2.24 21.34
N LEU A 649 10.76 1.51 22.17
CA LEU A 649 9.29 1.50 22.20
C LEU A 649 8.69 2.90 22.36
N TYR A 650 9.32 3.76 23.16
CA TYR A 650 8.84 5.12 23.46
C TYR A 650 9.35 6.20 22.48
N LYS A 651 10.20 5.84 21.51
CA LYS A 651 10.77 6.81 20.57
C LYS A 651 9.84 7.04 19.39
N THR A 652 9.78 8.28 18.92
CA THR A 652 8.99 8.60 17.72
C THR A 652 9.67 8.05 16.47
N VAL A 653 8.96 7.24 15.70
CA VAL A 653 9.43 6.73 14.40
C VAL A 653 9.14 7.77 13.31
N CYS A 654 10.15 8.10 12.53
CA CYS A 654 10.08 8.99 11.38
C CYS A 654 10.63 8.28 10.15
N ILE A 655 9.92 8.36 9.04
CA ILE A 655 10.39 7.85 7.75
C ILE A 655 11.08 8.98 6.98
N GLU A 656 12.20 8.70 6.32
CA GLU A 656 12.91 9.69 5.51
C GLU A 656 12.01 10.27 4.40
N LYS A 657 12.05 11.59 4.21
CA LYS A 657 11.18 12.31 3.25
C LYS A 657 11.29 11.84 1.80
N ASN A 658 12.43 11.25 1.42
CA ASN A 658 12.66 10.74 0.07
C ASN A 658 12.10 9.32 -0.13
N SER A 659 11.68 8.66 0.95
CA SER A 659 10.97 7.39 0.88
C SER A 659 9.54 7.63 0.38
N ILE A 660 9.11 6.73 -0.51
CA ILE A 660 7.72 6.69 -1.01
C ILE A 660 6.70 6.42 0.11
N ASN A 661 7.13 5.81 1.21
CA ASN A 661 6.28 5.38 2.31
C ASN A 661 6.17 6.45 3.41
N SER A 662 6.89 7.56 3.28
CA SER A 662 6.84 8.68 4.24
C SER A 662 5.46 9.32 4.37
N LEU A 663 4.59 9.11 3.37
CA LEU A 663 3.23 9.63 3.27
C LEU A 663 2.23 8.54 2.89
N ALA A 664 2.52 7.28 3.24
CA ALA A 664 1.61 6.17 2.99
C ALA A 664 0.30 6.35 3.77
N LEU A 665 -0.82 6.00 3.14
CA LEU A 665 -2.15 6.03 3.75
C LEU A 665 -2.65 4.61 3.98
N ASN A 666 -3.36 4.39 5.09
CA ASN A 666 -4.05 3.14 5.33
C ASN A 666 -5.35 3.09 4.51
N GLU A 667 -5.37 2.24 3.48
CA GLU A 667 -6.53 2.10 2.61
C GLU A 667 -7.74 1.44 3.29
N ASN A 668 -7.48 0.60 4.29
CA ASN A 668 -8.47 -0.26 4.96
C ASN A 668 -8.26 -0.22 6.49
N PRO A 669 -8.59 0.89 7.17
CA PRO A 669 -8.41 1.02 8.63
C PRO A 669 -9.30 0.08 9.45
N HIS A 670 -10.41 -0.38 8.87
CA HIS A 670 -11.33 -1.36 9.47
C HIS A 670 -10.75 -2.76 9.57
N CYS A 671 -9.65 -3.06 8.87
CA CYS A 671 -8.94 -4.31 9.04
C CYS A 671 -8.08 -4.22 10.31
N SER A 672 -8.43 -5.02 11.32
CA SER A 672 -7.85 -4.97 12.67
C SER A 672 -6.53 -5.73 12.86
N HIS A 673 -5.99 -6.33 11.81
CA HIS A 673 -4.74 -7.07 11.85
C HIS A 673 -3.52 -6.14 11.72
N GLN A 674 -2.38 -6.61 12.22
CA GLN A 674 -1.17 -5.82 12.30
C GLN A 674 -0.49 -5.69 10.92
N LYS A 675 -0.15 -4.45 10.53
CA LYS A 675 0.68 -4.19 9.34
C LYS A 675 2.13 -3.91 9.71
N MET A 676 3.03 -4.42 8.88
CA MET A 676 4.47 -4.38 9.13
C MET A 676 5.21 -3.52 8.11
N LEU A 677 6.09 -2.65 8.62
CA LEU A 677 7.10 -1.94 7.85
C LEU A 677 8.49 -2.46 8.21
N VAL A 678 9.30 -2.67 7.18
CA VAL A 678 10.71 -3.05 7.29
C VAL A 678 11.57 -1.87 6.83
N ALA A 679 12.64 -1.58 7.57
CA ALA A 679 13.60 -0.54 7.21
C ALA A 679 14.99 -1.13 6.96
N GLY A 680 15.62 -0.76 5.84
CA GLY A 680 16.98 -1.20 5.55
C GLY A 680 18.04 -0.55 6.44
N THR A 681 17.83 0.72 6.80
CA THR A 681 18.70 1.43 7.76
C THR A 681 17.85 2.08 8.85
N VAL A 682 18.29 1.90 10.09
CA VAL A 682 17.69 2.51 11.27
C VAL A 682 18.73 3.40 11.95
N SER A 683 18.42 4.69 12.08
CA SER A 683 19.30 5.65 12.77
C SER A 683 18.55 6.33 13.90
N VAL A 684 19.24 6.61 15.00
CA VAL A 684 18.68 7.32 16.16
C VAL A 684 19.20 8.75 16.14
N SER A 685 18.34 9.74 16.40
CA SER A 685 18.75 11.14 16.50
C SER A 685 19.77 11.35 17.61
N SER A 686 20.58 12.42 17.52
CA SER A 686 21.51 12.80 18.59
C SER A 686 20.82 13.04 19.94
N THR A 687 19.56 13.45 19.93
CA THR A 687 18.72 13.61 21.13
C THR A 687 18.23 12.29 21.73
N GLY A 688 18.36 11.17 21.01
CA GLY A 688 17.86 9.85 21.44
C GLY A 688 16.34 9.67 21.37
N THR A 689 15.59 10.71 21.00
CA THR A 689 14.11 10.73 21.05
C THR A 689 13.43 10.27 19.77
N ARG A 690 14.12 10.32 18.62
CA ARG A 690 13.56 9.98 17.31
C ARG A 690 14.36 8.89 16.62
N ILE A 691 13.66 8.04 15.89
CA ILE A 691 14.23 7.03 15.00
C ILE A 691 13.94 7.46 13.57
N LEU A 692 14.97 7.51 12.73
CA LEU A 692 14.84 7.78 11.30
C LEU A 692 15.05 6.48 10.51
N LEU A 693 14.04 6.12 9.73
CA LEU A 693 14.00 4.95 8.87
C LEU A 693 14.33 5.33 7.41
N ARG A 694 15.18 4.53 6.76
CA ARG A 694 15.50 4.61 5.33
C ARG A 694 15.30 3.26 4.67
N ASP A 695 15.20 3.26 3.34
CA ASP A 695 15.06 2.06 2.53
C ASP A 695 13.87 1.21 2.99
N THR A 696 12.71 1.85 3.01
CA THR A 696 11.53 1.29 3.68
C THR A 696 10.70 0.43 2.73
N SER A 697 10.13 -0.65 3.26
CA SER A 697 9.17 -1.50 2.55
C SER A 697 8.00 -1.84 3.46
N ILE A 698 6.78 -1.52 3.03
CA ILE A 698 5.55 -1.96 3.71
C ILE A 698 5.19 -3.34 3.13
N LEU A 699 4.95 -4.31 4.01
CA LEU A 699 4.56 -5.67 3.62
C LEU A 699 3.05 -5.75 3.34
N PRO A 700 2.60 -6.72 2.54
CA PRO A 700 1.18 -6.87 2.21
C PRO A 700 0.31 -7.18 3.43
N ASP A 701 -0.97 -6.89 3.28
CA ASP A 701 -1.94 -6.86 4.37
C ASP A 701 -2.52 -8.24 4.69
N ILE A 702 -1.66 -9.17 5.10
CA ILE A 702 -1.99 -10.58 5.32
C ILE A 702 -2.11 -10.86 6.84
N PRO A 703 -3.22 -11.46 7.32
CA PRO A 703 -3.39 -11.77 8.74
C PRO A 703 -2.28 -12.68 9.29
N GLY A 704 -1.71 -12.30 10.44
CA GLY A 704 -0.59 -13.01 11.06
C GLY A 704 0.77 -12.83 10.37
N LEU A 705 0.85 -12.04 9.29
CA LEU A 705 2.11 -11.87 8.55
C LEU A 705 3.26 -11.37 9.43
N PRO A 706 3.08 -10.37 10.32
CA PRO A 706 4.18 -9.91 11.18
C PRO A 706 4.72 -11.04 12.07
N ALA A 707 3.83 -11.85 12.66
CA ALA A 707 4.21 -13.00 13.49
C ALA A 707 4.98 -14.05 12.69
N LEU A 708 4.45 -14.45 11.53
CA LEU A 708 5.05 -15.47 10.67
C LEU A 708 6.44 -15.05 10.16
N VAL A 709 6.59 -13.81 9.71
CA VAL A 709 7.89 -13.26 9.26
C VAL A 709 8.89 -13.21 10.41
N MET A 710 8.46 -12.74 11.59
CA MET A 710 9.32 -12.69 12.78
C MET A 710 9.82 -14.08 13.17
N MET A 711 8.91 -15.05 13.32
CA MET A 711 9.26 -16.43 13.70
C MET A 711 10.10 -17.13 12.62
N LEU A 712 9.87 -16.84 11.34
CA LEU A 712 10.64 -17.43 10.24
C LEU A 712 12.11 -17.00 10.27
N PHE A 713 12.41 -15.75 10.61
CA PHE A 713 13.76 -15.19 10.49
C PHE A 713 14.49 -14.94 11.80
N THR A 714 13.80 -15.02 12.94
CA THR A 714 14.44 -14.91 14.26
C THR A 714 15.41 -16.08 14.51
N PRO A 715 16.57 -15.85 15.15
CA PRO A 715 17.50 -16.92 15.49
C PRO A 715 16.88 -17.95 16.44
N ILE A 716 16.26 -17.46 17.53
CA ILE A 716 15.62 -18.26 18.57
C ILE A 716 14.29 -17.58 18.93
N MET A 717 13.26 -18.40 19.18
CA MET A 717 12.01 -17.93 19.75
C MET A 717 11.58 -18.75 20.97
N GLU A 718 10.80 -18.12 21.85
CA GLU A 718 10.07 -18.74 22.95
C GLU A 718 8.58 -18.41 22.79
N LEU A 719 7.75 -19.43 22.49
CA LEU A 719 6.30 -19.28 22.32
C LEU A 719 5.62 -18.91 23.65
N ARG A 720 4.64 -18.01 23.59
CA ARG A 720 3.77 -17.65 24.71
C ARG A 720 2.46 -18.41 24.59
N THR A 721 1.90 -18.81 25.73
CA THR A 721 0.58 -19.42 25.82
C THR A 721 -0.35 -18.55 26.67
N ASP A 722 -1.64 -18.83 26.60
CA ASP A 722 -2.60 -18.41 27.63
C ASP A 722 -2.35 -19.15 28.95
N GLU A 723 -3.04 -18.71 30.01
CA GLU A 723 -2.95 -19.30 31.36
C GLU A 723 -3.34 -20.79 31.37
N GLU A 724 -4.35 -21.15 30.57
CA GLU A 724 -4.86 -22.53 30.47
C GLU A 724 -4.02 -23.40 29.51
N ARG A 725 -3.06 -22.81 28.79
CA ARG A 725 -2.23 -23.44 27.74
C ARG A 725 -3.06 -24.08 26.62
N THR A 726 -4.22 -23.52 26.31
CA THR A 726 -5.08 -24.00 25.22
C THR A 726 -4.67 -23.43 23.87
N CYS A 727 -3.93 -22.30 23.84
CA CYS A 727 -3.51 -21.65 22.61
C CYS A 727 -2.21 -20.88 22.75
N TYR A 728 -1.59 -20.55 21.61
CA TYR A 728 -0.47 -19.61 21.59
C TYR A 728 -0.97 -18.16 21.54
N THR A 729 -0.42 -17.31 22.40
CA THR A 729 -0.78 -15.89 22.53
C THR A 729 0.25 -14.96 21.90
N GLY A 730 1.47 -15.45 21.64
CA GLY A 730 2.57 -14.66 21.12
C GLY A 730 3.90 -15.41 21.06
N ALA A 731 4.99 -14.67 20.83
CA ALA A 731 6.35 -15.19 20.87
C ALA A 731 7.35 -14.10 21.29
N LEU A 732 8.35 -14.49 22.08
CA LEU A 732 9.56 -13.70 22.32
C LEU A 732 10.65 -14.17 21.36
N CYS A 733 11.19 -13.24 20.57
CA CYS A 733 12.13 -13.50 19.47
C CYS A 733 13.45 -12.77 19.74
N GLY A 734 14.58 -13.42 19.47
CA GLY A 734 15.90 -12.83 19.70
C GLY A 734 17.03 -13.86 19.71
N LEU A 735 18.05 -13.61 20.52
CA LEU A 735 19.19 -14.53 20.72
C LEU A 735 18.99 -15.50 21.90
N GLY A 736 17.85 -15.43 22.59
CA GLY A 736 17.58 -16.24 23.77
C GLY A 736 18.27 -15.72 25.02
N PHE A 737 18.47 -16.61 25.98
CA PHE A 737 19.02 -16.30 27.31
C PHE A 737 20.22 -17.17 27.67
N ASN A 738 21.05 -16.65 28.56
CA ASN A 738 22.16 -17.39 29.14
C ASN A 738 21.63 -18.31 30.25
N SER A 739 21.78 -19.62 30.09
CA SER A 739 21.31 -20.63 31.05
C SER A 739 21.97 -20.53 32.44
N GLN A 740 23.20 -20.00 32.54
CA GLN A 740 23.91 -19.81 33.80
C GLN A 740 23.47 -18.53 34.53
N LYS A 741 23.32 -17.42 33.79
CA LYS A 741 22.98 -16.10 34.36
C LYS A 741 21.48 -15.83 34.46
N GLN A 742 20.65 -16.58 33.73
CA GLN A 742 19.21 -16.35 33.58
C GLN A 742 18.88 -14.95 33.02
N GLU A 743 19.78 -14.40 32.22
CA GLU A 743 19.67 -13.08 31.58
C GLU A 743 19.60 -13.21 30.06
N ALA A 744 18.89 -12.30 29.40
CA ALA A 744 18.84 -12.19 27.95
C ALA A 744 20.25 -11.98 27.36
N ILE A 745 20.56 -12.63 26.24
CA ILE A 745 21.89 -12.53 25.60
C ILE A 745 22.05 -11.16 24.91
N LEU A 746 21.01 -10.64 24.26
CA LEU A 746 21.01 -9.35 23.57
C LEU A 746 19.66 -8.63 23.77
N LEU A 747 19.39 -8.22 25.01
CA LEU A 747 18.12 -7.62 25.44
C LEU A 747 17.65 -6.45 24.55
N GLU A 748 18.60 -5.66 24.03
CA GLU A 748 18.31 -4.49 23.20
C GLU A 748 17.67 -4.81 21.84
N HIS A 749 17.77 -6.06 21.39
CA HIS A 749 17.22 -6.55 20.13
C HIS A 749 16.11 -7.60 20.31
N ASP A 750 15.80 -7.98 21.55
CA ASP A 750 14.67 -8.88 21.81
C ASP A 750 13.35 -8.18 21.46
N ILE A 751 12.50 -8.92 20.74
CA ILE A 751 11.19 -8.47 20.29
C ILE A 751 10.14 -9.47 20.80
N GLU A 752 9.20 -8.97 21.59
CA GLU A 752 8.01 -9.73 21.96
C GLU A 752 6.84 -9.27 21.11
N LEU A 753 6.11 -10.22 20.53
CA LEU A 753 4.87 -9.94 19.82
C LEU A 753 3.73 -10.79 20.34
N SER A 754 2.54 -10.20 20.38
CA SER A 754 1.26 -10.88 20.55
C SER A 754 0.67 -11.25 19.19
N PHE A 755 0.00 -12.39 19.11
CA PHE A 755 -0.64 -12.84 17.89
C PHE A 755 -2.02 -12.22 17.71
N ASP A 756 -2.32 -11.78 16.49
CA ASP A 756 -3.62 -11.28 16.04
C ASP A 756 -4.44 -12.33 15.27
N VAL A 757 -3.86 -13.51 15.09
CA VAL A 757 -4.50 -14.71 14.52
C VAL A 757 -4.14 -15.95 15.31
N LYS A 758 -4.99 -16.97 15.26
CA LYS A 758 -4.71 -18.28 15.83
C LYS A 758 -3.56 -18.94 15.07
N ILE A 759 -2.42 -19.09 15.76
CA ILE A 759 -1.26 -19.86 15.30
C ILE A 759 -1.27 -21.20 16.02
N ASP A 760 -1.05 -22.29 15.30
CA ASP A 760 -1.06 -23.66 15.84
C ASP A 760 0.26 -24.40 15.60
N VAL A 761 0.30 -25.67 16.04
CA VAL A 761 1.49 -26.54 15.89
C VAL A 761 1.84 -26.78 14.42
N ASP A 762 0.85 -26.84 13.53
CA ASP A 762 1.08 -27.03 12.10
C ASP A 762 1.82 -25.82 11.50
N ASP A 763 1.50 -24.61 11.95
CA ASP A 763 2.20 -23.40 11.56
C ASP A 763 3.68 -23.43 11.98
N ILE A 764 3.98 -23.84 13.22
CA ILE A 764 5.36 -23.96 13.72
C ILE A 764 6.11 -25.06 12.96
N THR A 765 5.44 -26.17 12.65
CA THR A 765 5.99 -27.27 11.88
C THR A 765 6.34 -26.83 10.46
N GLU A 766 5.47 -26.06 9.81
CA GLU A 766 5.72 -25.53 8.46
C GLU A 766 6.86 -24.49 8.46
N ILE A 767 6.94 -23.63 9.48
CA ILE A 767 8.08 -22.71 9.67
C ILE A 767 9.39 -23.49 9.79
N ASN A 768 9.43 -24.52 10.63
CA ASN A 768 10.61 -25.36 10.79
C ASN A 768 10.97 -26.11 9.51
N ALA A 769 9.97 -26.61 8.78
CA ALA A 769 10.19 -27.27 7.50
C ALA A 769 10.80 -26.32 6.45
N LEU A 770 10.34 -25.06 6.41
CA LEU A 770 10.92 -24.02 5.57
C LEU A 770 12.35 -23.67 6.03
N ARG A 771 12.60 -23.51 7.33
CA ARG A 771 13.95 -23.27 7.87
C ARG A 771 14.92 -24.40 7.52
N MET A 772 14.47 -25.66 7.58
CA MET A 772 15.24 -26.81 7.11
C MET A 772 15.55 -26.73 5.61
N ALA A 773 14.56 -26.42 4.77
CA ALA A 773 14.76 -26.27 3.33
C ALA A 773 15.77 -25.15 3.01
N ILE A 774 15.70 -24.03 3.73
CA ILE A 774 16.69 -22.94 3.64
C ILE A 774 18.08 -23.49 4.00
N ASN A 775 18.24 -24.14 5.15
CA ASN A 775 19.52 -24.68 5.60
C ASN A 775 20.12 -25.68 4.60
N HIS A 776 19.30 -26.50 3.93
CA HIS A 776 19.78 -27.41 2.90
C HIS A 776 20.44 -26.69 1.72
N LEU A 777 19.93 -25.51 1.34
CA LEU A 777 20.57 -24.67 0.31
C LEU A 777 21.80 -23.93 0.85
N VAL A 778 21.79 -23.45 2.09
CA VAL A 778 22.90 -22.63 2.63
C VAL A 778 23.69 -23.34 3.72
N CYS A 779 24.08 -24.59 3.48
CA CYS A 779 24.95 -25.37 4.36
C CYS A 779 26.36 -25.59 3.77
N GLU A 780 27.30 -25.91 4.65
CA GLU A 780 28.65 -26.36 4.27
C GLU A 780 28.70 -27.89 4.17
N GLY A 781 29.68 -28.41 3.42
CA GLY A 781 29.90 -29.86 3.25
C GLY A 781 29.39 -30.42 1.91
N PRO A 782 29.47 -31.74 1.70
CA PRO A 782 29.26 -32.37 0.38
C PRO A 782 27.84 -32.22 -0.18
N ASN A 783 26.86 -31.91 0.68
CA ASN A 783 25.48 -31.66 0.30
C ASN A 783 25.16 -30.15 0.18
N GLY A 784 26.13 -29.27 0.39
CA GLY A 784 25.98 -27.82 0.31
C GLY A 784 25.99 -27.30 -1.12
N THR A 785 25.46 -26.09 -1.33
CA THR A 785 25.26 -25.47 -2.66
C THR A 785 26.50 -25.49 -3.55
N LEU A 786 27.71 -25.40 -2.99
CA LEU A 786 28.97 -25.48 -3.74
C LEU A 786 29.13 -26.76 -4.57
N HIS A 787 28.49 -27.86 -4.16
CA HIS A 787 28.64 -29.18 -4.80
C HIS A 787 27.37 -29.64 -5.54
N LEU A 788 26.28 -28.86 -5.47
CA LEU A 788 25.02 -29.21 -6.12
C LEU A 788 24.99 -28.81 -7.59
N GLY A 789 24.40 -29.68 -8.43
CA GLY A 789 24.08 -29.35 -9.81
C GLY A 789 22.96 -28.31 -9.91
N THR A 790 22.94 -27.56 -11.02
CA THR A 790 21.97 -26.47 -11.27
C THR A 790 20.51 -26.92 -11.17
N ASP A 791 20.17 -28.11 -11.67
CA ASP A 791 18.80 -28.64 -11.59
C ASP A 791 18.39 -28.98 -10.16
N ARG A 792 19.33 -29.47 -9.35
CA ARG A 792 19.06 -29.75 -7.94
C ARG A 792 18.86 -28.46 -7.14
N ILE A 793 19.68 -27.44 -7.41
CA ILE A 793 19.50 -26.11 -6.82
C ILE A 793 18.12 -25.56 -7.18
N ARG A 794 17.71 -25.63 -8.45
CA ARG A 794 16.39 -25.17 -8.90
C ARG A 794 15.25 -25.90 -8.18
N GLN A 795 15.34 -27.22 -8.01
CA GLN A 795 14.36 -28.00 -7.26
C GLN A 795 14.24 -27.56 -5.79
N LEU A 796 15.37 -27.33 -5.12
CA LEU A 796 15.37 -26.87 -3.74
C LEU A 796 14.85 -25.43 -3.61
N GLN A 797 15.19 -24.56 -4.56
CA GLN A 797 14.64 -23.20 -4.62
C GLN A 797 13.11 -23.23 -4.77
N GLU A 798 12.57 -24.06 -5.66
CA GLU A 798 11.12 -24.21 -5.79
C GLU A 798 10.47 -24.81 -4.53
N ASP A 799 11.11 -25.78 -3.86
CA ASP A 799 10.62 -26.29 -2.56
C ASP A 799 10.55 -25.17 -1.50
N CYS A 800 11.59 -24.33 -1.38
CA CYS A 800 11.57 -23.16 -0.50
C CYS A 800 10.45 -22.18 -0.86
N ARG A 801 10.26 -21.90 -2.15
CA ARG A 801 9.24 -20.96 -2.65
C ARG A 801 7.84 -21.48 -2.36
N ASP A 802 7.58 -22.77 -2.59
CA ASP A 802 6.26 -23.36 -2.40
C ASP A 802 5.91 -23.52 -0.93
N ARG A 803 6.86 -23.91 -0.07
CA ARG A 803 6.68 -23.87 1.39
C ARG A 803 6.38 -22.48 1.90
N LEU A 804 7.11 -21.47 1.41
CA LEU A 804 6.86 -20.09 1.77
C LEU A 804 5.44 -19.66 1.37
N ILE A 805 5.02 -19.91 0.13
CA ILE A 805 3.65 -19.56 -0.28
C ILE A 805 2.61 -20.33 0.54
N ARG A 806 2.81 -21.62 0.78
CA ARG A 806 1.91 -22.46 1.58
C ARG A 806 1.72 -21.90 2.99
N LEU A 807 2.79 -21.45 3.64
CA LEU A 807 2.74 -20.85 4.98
C LEU A 807 1.80 -19.63 5.02
N PHE A 808 1.87 -18.75 4.02
CA PHE A 808 1.05 -17.52 3.98
C PHE A 808 -0.34 -17.73 3.35
N THR A 809 -0.58 -18.86 2.68
CA THR A 809 -1.86 -19.21 2.01
C THR A 809 -2.58 -20.39 2.67
N LYS A 810 -2.36 -20.61 3.97
CA LYS A 810 -3.03 -21.66 4.76
C LYS A 810 -4.54 -21.67 4.52
N SER A 811 -5.08 -22.87 4.29
CA SER A 811 -6.49 -23.13 4.04
C SER A 811 -6.98 -24.24 5.01
N PRO A 812 -8.03 -23.99 5.83
CA PRO A 812 -8.78 -22.74 5.92
C PRO A 812 -7.91 -21.56 6.44
N PRO A 813 -8.31 -20.30 6.16
CA PRO A 813 -7.61 -19.12 6.67
C PRO A 813 -7.51 -19.12 8.21
N ARG A 814 -6.45 -18.54 8.75
CA ARG A 814 -6.27 -18.40 10.21
C ARG A 814 -7.38 -17.53 10.79
N GLU A 815 -7.94 -18.00 11.90
CA GLU A 815 -8.97 -17.29 12.67
C GLU A 815 -8.36 -16.05 13.32
N ALA A 816 -9.06 -14.91 13.26
CA ALA A 816 -8.62 -13.68 13.91
C ALA A 816 -8.86 -13.78 15.43
N ILE A 817 -7.90 -13.32 16.23
CA ILE A 817 -7.99 -13.27 17.70
C ILE A 817 -7.59 -11.90 18.22
N ALA A 818 -8.13 -11.50 19.36
CA ALA A 818 -7.68 -10.28 20.04
C ALA A 818 -6.26 -10.51 20.59
N PRO A 819 -5.29 -9.62 20.31
CA PRO A 819 -3.94 -9.77 20.82
C PRO A 819 -3.91 -9.76 22.36
N GLN A 820 -3.37 -10.83 22.95
CA GLN A 820 -3.23 -10.96 24.40
C GLN A 820 -1.77 -10.72 24.82
N LEU A 821 -1.56 -9.86 25.81
CA LEU A 821 -0.24 -9.63 26.40
C LEU A 821 0.07 -10.74 27.41
N PHE A 822 1.32 -11.20 27.41
CA PHE A 822 1.81 -12.15 28.40
C PHE A 822 2.16 -11.44 29.72
N GLU A 823 1.94 -12.08 30.87
CA GLU A 823 2.01 -11.42 32.19
C GLU A 823 3.35 -10.71 32.47
N LYS A 824 4.49 -11.34 32.12
CA LYS A 824 5.82 -10.74 32.31
C LYS A 824 6.47 -10.47 30.97
N LEU A 825 6.27 -9.26 30.46
CA LEU A 825 6.84 -8.84 29.18
C LEU A 825 8.38 -8.83 29.20
N GLY A 826 8.98 -9.25 28.09
CA GLY A 826 10.39 -9.14 27.75
C GLY A 826 11.32 -10.11 28.46
N LYS A 827 10.80 -11.07 29.24
CA LYS A 827 11.63 -12.05 29.96
C LYS A 827 11.64 -13.40 29.28
N TRP A 828 12.82 -13.99 29.14
CA TRP A 828 13.00 -15.36 28.66
C TRP A 828 12.76 -16.39 29.76
N ASN A 829 12.69 -17.66 29.38
CA ASN A 829 12.61 -18.82 30.27
C ASN A 829 11.35 -18.83 31.15
N GLN A 830 10.21 -18.46 30.56
CA GLN A 830 8.93 -18.44 31.28
C GLN A 830 8.05 -19.65 31.01
N VAL A 831 8.39 -20.43 29.98
CA VAL A 831 7.71 -21.68 29.66
C VAL A 831 8.45 -22.84 30.30
N ASP A 832 7.72 -23.69 31.03
CA ASP A 832 8.26 -24.91 31.64
C ASP A 832 8.99 -25.77 30.58
N PRO A 833 10.29 -26.06 30.77
CA PRO A 833 11.07 -26.87 29.84
C PRO A 833 10.49 -28.26 29.57
N SER A 834 9.74 -28.85 30.50
CA SER A 834 9.10 -30.16 30.34
C SER A 834 8.00 -30.16 29.26
N LEU A 835 7.49 -28.98 28.91
CA LEU A 835 6.46 -28.79 27.89
C LEU A 835 7.06 -28.54 26.50
N ARG A 836 8.38 -28.53 26.35
CA ARG A 836 9.03 -28.33 25.07
C ARG A 836 9.25 -29.68 24.42
N MET A 837 8.71 -29.86 23.21
CA MET A 837 9.01 -31.05 22.41
C MET A 837 10.46 -31.01 21.94
N ASP A 838 11.15 -32.14 22.09
CA ASP A 838 12.50 -32.31 21.57
C ASP A 838 12.51 -32.25 20.05
N ILE A 839 13.46 -31.49 19.51
CA ILE A 839 13.66 -31.37 18.07
C ILE A 839 14.44 -32.60 17.61
N VAL A 840 13.77 -33.53 16.93
CA VAL A 840 14.43 -34.67 16.30
C VAL A 840 15.05 -34.21 14.98
N GLU A 841 16.32 -33.81 15.01
CA GLU A 841 17.08 -33.61 13.78
C GLU A 841 17.25 -34.97 13.06
N PRO A 842 16.94 -35.09 11.76
CA PRO A 842 17.04 -36.36 11.05
C PRO A 842 18.47 -36.90 11.14
N ARG A 843 18.61 -38.09 11.73
CA ARG A 843 19.89 -38.80 11.88
C ARG A 843 20.48 -39.09 10.50
N GLY A 844 21.38 -38.22 10.04
CA GLY A 844 22.00 -38.38 8.72
C GLY A 844 22.69 -37.14 8.18
N GLY A 845 23.55 -36.51 8.99
CA GLY A 845 24.47 -35.48 8.50
C GLY A 845 24.86 -34.53 9.61
N ASN A 846 26.13 -34.54 10.03
CA ASN A 846 26.72 -33.51 10.89
C ASN A 846 26.75 -32.17 10.12
N ALA A 847 25.61 -31.50 9.97
CA ALA A 847 25.52 -30.17 9.39
C ALA A 847 26.04 -29.17 10.42
N ARG A 848 27.35 -28.94 10.43
CA ARG A 848 27.99 -27.93 11.29
C ARG A 848 27.59 -26.53 10.82
N ALA A 849 27.37 -25.62 11.77
CA ALA A 849 27.15 -24.19 11.54
C ALA A 849 25.99 -23.82 10.59
N VAL A 850 24.77 -24.31 10.87
CA VAL A 850 23.54 -23.95 10.13
C VAL A 850 23.13 -22.48 10.32
N LEU A 851 22.42 -21.92 9.32
CA LEU A 851 21.92 -20.54 9.35
C LEU A 851 20.79 -20.38 10.38
N TYR A 852 19.80 -21.27 10.34
CA TYR A 852 18.60 -21.21 11.18
C TYR A 852 18.48 -22.43 12.08
N GLN A 853 18.33 -22.22 13.38
CA GLN A 853 17.97 -23.31 14.29
C GLN A 853 16.48 -23.64 14.17
N LEU A 854 16.10 -24.89 14.39
CA LEU A 854 14.67 -25.21 14.48
C LEU A 854 14.12 -24.75 15.82
N HIS A 855 12.85 -24.34 15.81
CA HIS A 855 12.16 -23.84 16.98
C HIS A 855 11.47 -24.99 17.72
N PRO A 856 11.62 -25.08 19.06
CA PRO A 856 10.90 -26.07 19.84
C PRO A 856 9.41 -25.74 19.86
N VAL A 857 8.57 -26.77 19.83
CA VAL A 857 7.12 -26.63 19.98
C VAL A 857 6.76 -26.73 21.47
N THR A 858 5.96 -25.79 21.96
CA THR A 858 5.38 -25.87 23.31
C THR A 858 4.09 -26.68 23.25
N VAL A 859 3.98 -27.75 24.06
CA VAL A 859 2.77 -28.58 24.13
C VAL A 859 1.60 -27.78 24.70
N LEU A 860 0.48 -27.78 23.98
CA LEU A 860 -0.78 -27.21 24.43
C LEU A 860 -1.62 -28.29 25.15
N ASN A 861 -2.44 -27.85 26.11
CA ASN A 861 -3.50 -28.65 26.69
C ASN A 861 -4.59 -28.86 25.63
N ASN A 862 -4.97 -30.12 25.39
CA ASN A 862 -6.08 -30.49 24.50
C ASN A 862 -7.44 -30.29 25.17
#